data_AF-A0A6G0ZGS7-F1
#
_entry.id   AF-A0A6G0ZGS7-F1
#
_cell.length_a   1.000
_cell.length_b   1.000
_cell.length_c   1.000
_cell.angle_alpha   90.00
_cell.angle_beta   90.00
_cell.angle_gamma   90.00
#
_symmetry.space_group_name_H-M   'P 1'
#
loop_
_entity.id
_entity.type
_entity.pdbx_description
1 polymer ?
#
loop_
_entity_poly.entity_id
_entity_poly.type
_entity_poly.pdbx_seq_one_letter_code
_entity_poly.pdbx_strand_id
1 'polypeptide(L)'
;MTFYFFSLVLFSFSLFVTTVVVAQKSNHKYLGCFLEENLLTLGEESRVLTPISPQACSKFCSGKRYLFFILKNENCYCSKNYISRLMKQFDYECTIKCTGDDSASCGGKPNLVSSYSTDSSISNNFIERGSFPIPIYLGCYSETPNDDENRILKGPAGPYNNNTPQRCLEICFRMGYLYFGNTYGSECWCGNQKPLKSSKVENINCDSPCSGDSNQFCGGGWKMGMYSTGITDYAAKNYIGCYDTIDDDENKTKGKRLIFQMGTNNSPKRCMNLCNTQRFKYAAVKGNVCECMNSEPNFSLKRSYSDCHTLCTENPSEYCGGRNSFSIYKTIFSDPQGKVNVNHIGCFKNFKRHPILNGWGVMYFNLTPHHCVHSCYARRFPYAALVSSKECLCSFTKPSEEGMTDDSMCNTRCSGSSQHSCGGHNTINVYNTGLEWQTSTIGNYYLGCFEESQNNRILHGYSRSFSVNTPEFCSNLCYKFGYLYSGVTYKSECFCGNRSPNEPQFPKLDDKQCNTKCSGDANQFCGGGWRMGVFSTGLYDFPIEDRYIGCFVLEDVSLNYTKFELINTNVPSKCSTICHNAGYKFAGVMGINCFCSNHAPEYNQKVDDNNCDTTCVGDSSKTCGGEDRIQVYDLIRQKEETTSTIPDTMHFDDSFEYLNLNSAWSHDVFIAQEPDFEFVVYNSSEQNSFVKNGELLIRPTIQSDSFIKSGHLSLNGCTKNVGSNSCTMNAVSFNIIPPIVSARLTTKNNFLFHFGQVEVIAKLPIGDWIVSEIALVSRSNELNRLVLAKSVGNTNLKCNGSDESATVLKYGFEIDELYHVQSKIMKLRSANTWHNDYHTFKLSWSSEKDMIFEIDGESNRVDTTDLPIDNILFETEYFLSIGVSVGGMTSFRDGCLSNGHLKPWTNFHNKAMLNFWKDRNHWLPTWNENESALRVKK
;
A
#
# COMPACT_ATOMS: atom_id res chain seq x y z
N MET A 1 43.83 -35.43 -61.64
CA MET A 1 43.33 -36.69 -62.21
C MET A 1 43.57 -37.77 -61.16
N THR A 2 42.55 -38.58 -60.92
CA THR A 2 42.64 -39.92 -60.30
C THR A 2 42.81 -40.02 -58.78
N PHE A 3 41.85 -40.77 -58.20
CA PHE A 3 41.68 -41.20 -56.82
C PHE A 3 42.86 -42.03 -56.28
N TYR A 4 43.15 -41.91 -54.98
CA TYR A 4 44.01 -42.84 -54.25
C TYR A 4 43.22 -43.65 -53.21
N PHE A 5 43.32 -44.97 -53.39
CA PHE A 5 42.97 -46.06 -52.48
C PHE A 5 43.78 -46.02 -51.18
N PHE A 6 43.20 -46.50 -50.07
CA PHE A 6 43.89 -47.42 -49.15
C PHE A 6 42.89 -48.39 -48.46
N SER A 7 43.29 -49.67 -48.43
CA SER A 7 42.64 -50.90 -47.95
C SER A 7 42.44 -50.92 -46.41
N LEU A 8 41.31 -51.36 -45.82
CA LEU A 8 40.82 -52.74 -45.49
C LEU A 8 41.87 -53.58 -44.72
N VAL A 9 41.69 -54.23 -43.55
CA VAL A 9 40.53 -54.72 -42.72
C VAL A 9 41.00 -55.07 -41.28
N LEU A 10 40.05 -55.12 -40.32
CA LEU A 10 39.85 -56.09 -39.18
C LEU A 10 39.56 -55.36 -37.84
N PHE A 11 38.59 -55.67 -36.97
CA PHE A 11 37.77 -56.85 -36.68
C PHE A 11 36.45 -56.45 -35.93
N SER A 12 35.38 -57.24 -36.14
CA SER A 12 34.20 -57.51 -35.28
C SER A 12 33.42 -56.38 -34.58
N PHE A 13 32.22 -56.10 -35.08
CA PHE A 13 31.13 -55.40 -34.36
C PHE A 13 30.52 -56.31 -33.28
N SER A 14 30.60 -55.91 -32.02
CA SER A 14 29.73 -56.39 -30.94
C SER A 14 28.58 -55.40 -30.75
N LEU A 15 27.35 -55.92 -30.66
CA LEU A 15 26.14 -55.17 -30.33
C LEU A 15 26.36 -54.29 -29.09
N PHE A 16 26.33 -52.97 -29.26
CA PHE A 16 25.95 -52.06 -28.19
C PHE A 16 24.50 -51.63 -28.43
N VAL A 17 23.58 -52.30 -27.74
CA VAL A 17 22.26 -51.73 -27.47
C VAL A 17 22.52 -50.54 -26.55
N THR A 18 22.59 -49.34 -27.12
CA THR A 18 22.47 -48.11 -26.34
C THR A 18 21.06 -48.10 -25.76
N THR A 19 20.93 -48.52 -24.50
CA THR A 19 19.77 -48.19 -23.68
C THR A 19 19.67 -46.67 -23.66
N VAL A 20 18.73 -46.13 -24.42
CA VAL A 20 18.18 -44.81 -24.18
C VAL A 20 17.70 -44.84 -22.73
N VAL A 21 18.43 -44.18 -21.84
CA VAL A 21 17.91 -43.83 -20.52
C VAL A 21 16.77 -42.89 -20.81
N VAL A 22 15.56 -43.44 -20.91
CA VAL A 22 14.34 -42.67 -20.82
C VAL A 22 14.46 -41.90 -19.52
N ALA A 23 14.61 -40.58 -19.60
CA ALA A 23 14.49 -39.72 -18.45
C ALA A 23 13.12 -40.01 -17.82
N GLN A 24 13.14 -40.79 -16.74
CA GLN A 24 11.94 -41.20 -16.03
C GLN A 24 11.36 -39.93 -15.43
N LYS A 25 10.27 -39.43 -16.02
CA LYS A 25 9.55 -38.24 -15.54
C LYS A 25 9.28 -38.44 -14.04
N SER A 26 9.71 -37.51 -13.20
CA SER A 26 9.52 -37.59 -11.75
C SER A 26 8.03 -37.47 -11.42
N ASN A 27 7.43 -38.49 -10.80
CA ASN A 27 5.99 -38.58 -10.51
C ASN A 27 5.59 -37.93 -9.17
N HIS A 28 6.26 -36.85 -8.79
CA HIS A 28 6.03 -36.14 -7.53
C HIS A 28 6.59 -34.71 -7.58
N LYS A 29 6.15 -33.84 -6.66
CA LYS A 29 6.64 -32.45 -6.54
C LYS A 29 6.98 -32.11 -5.10
N TYR A 30 8.18 -31.59 -4.86
CA TYR A 30 8.60 -31.08 -3.56
C TYR A 30 7.83 -29.80 -3.19
N LEU A 31 7.23 -29.77 -2.00
CA LEU A 31 6.46 -28.64 -1.49
C LEU A 31 7.25 -27.77 -0.50
N GLY A 32 8.25 -28.37 0.16
CA GLY A 32 9.19 -27.67 1.03
C GLY A 32 9.55 -28.42 2.31
N CYS A 33 10.35 -27.75 3.13
CA CYS A 33 10.67 -28.17 4.50
C CYS A 33 9.67 -27.56 5.49
N PHE A 34 9.24 -28.33 6.51
CA PHE A 34 8.23 -27.90 7.47
C PHE A 34 8.57 -28.36 8.88
N LEU A 35 8.13 -27.58 9.89
CA LEU A 35 8.11 -28.05 11.27
C LEU A 35 7.10 -29.18 11.42
N GLU A 36 7.46 -30.16 12.24
CA GLU A 36 6.59 -31.29 12.57
C GLU A 36 5.65 -31.00 13.76
N GLU A 37 6.00 -30.03 14.61
CA GLU A 37 5.36 -29.84 15.92
C GLU A 37 3.84 -29.79 15.86
N ASN A 38 3.19 -30.62 16.69
CA ASN A 38 1.75 -30.57 16.94
C ASN A 38 0.85 -30.83 15.70
N LEU A 39 1.39 -31.46 14.65
CA LEU A 39 0.59 -32.09 13.59
C LEU A 39 0.04 -33.41 14.16
N LEU A 40 -1.09 -33.34 14.86
CA LEU A 40 -1.57 -34.39 15.76
C LEU A 40 -1.72 -35.80 15.15
N THR A 41 -1.67 -35.94 13.83
CA THR A 41 -1.56 -37.23 13.15
C THR A 41 -0.85 -37.02 11.80
N LEU A 42 0.48 -37.15 11.77
CA LEU A 42 1.20 -37.22 10.50
C LEU A 42 0.77 -38.48 9.74
N GLY A 43 -0.04 -38.28 8.69
CA GLY A 43 -0.45 -39.30 7.74
C GLY A 43 -1.61 -40.17 8.21
N GLU A 44 -2.62 -40.30 7.35
CA GLU A 44 -3.68 -41.30 7.51
C GLU A 44 -3.14 -42.73 7.37
N GLU A 45 -1.98 -42.87 6.73
CA GLU A 45 -1.28 -44.13 6.49
C GLU A 45 0.23 -43.89 6.56
N SER A 46 1.00 -44.84 7.09
CA SER A 46 2.46 -44.75 7.12
C SER A 46 3.14 -46.07 6.78
N ARG A 47 4.36 -45.99 6.25
CA ARG A 47 5.19 -47.15 5.94
C ARG A 47 6.68 -46.80 6.05
N VAL A 48 7.45 -47.70 6.66
CA VAL A 48 8.92 -47.67 6.57
C VAL A 48 9.33 -48.20 5.20
N LEU A 49 10.15 -47.45 4.47
CA LEU A 49 10.66 -47.84 3.16
C LEU A 49 12.19 -47.88 3.24
N THR A 50 12.80 -48.99 2.84
CA THR A 50 14.25 -49.15 2.80
C THR A 50 14.67 -49.74 1.45
N PRO A 51 15.33 -48.98 0.56
CA PRO A 51 15.71 -47.58 0.72
C PRO A 51 14.53 -46.61 0.52
N ILE A 52 14.51 -45.49 1.24
CA ILE A 52 13.47 -44.46 1.08
C ILE A 52 13.82 -43.49 -0.05
N SER A 53 12.85 -43.22 -0.92
CA SER A 53 12.95 -42.13 -1.90
C SER A 53 11.59 -41.48 -2.12
N PRO A 54 11.54 -40.20 -2.55
CA PRO A 54 10.27 -39.56 -2.88
C PRO A 54 9.48 -40.32 -3.95
N GLN A 55 10.16 -40.95 -4.92
CA GLN A 55 9.52 -41.75 -5.95
C GLN A 55 8.86 -43.01 -5.39
N ALA A 56 9.55 -43.74 -4.49
CA ALA A 56 9.01 -44.92 -3.84
C ALA A 56 7.78 -44.58 -2.97
N CYS A 57 7.87 -43.50 -2.20
CA CYS A 57 6.77 -43.02 -1.36
C CYS A 57 5.59 -42.52 -2.20
N SER A 58 5.86 -41.77 -3.29
CA SER A 58 4.81 -41.31 -4.22
C SER A 58 4.02 -42.49 -4.79
N LYS A 59 4.69 -43.56 -5.22
CA LYS A 59 4.03 -44.78 -5.74
C LYS A 59 3.15 -45.44 -4.67
N PHE A 60 3.65 -45.55 -3.43
CA PHE A 60 2.89 -46.12 -2.32
C PHE A 60 1.63 -45.30 -2.00
N CYS A 61 1.78 -43.99 -1.84
CA CYS A 61 0.69 -43.10 -1.48
C CYS A 61 -0.34 -42.92 -2.61
N SER A 62 0.11 -42.72 -3.84
CA SER A 62 -0.79 -42.59 -5.01
C SER A 62 -1.59 -43.87 -5.27
N GLY A 63 -1.01 -45.06 -5.04
CA GLY A 63 -1.71 -46.34 -5.14
C GLY A 63 -2.91 -46.45 -4.17
N LYS A 64 -2.88 -45.71 -3.06
CA LYS A 64 -3.96 -45.59 -2.08
C LYS A 64 -4.81 -44.32 -2.24
N ARG A 65 -4.65 -43.59 -3.36
CA ARG A 65 -5.35 -42.33 -3.69
C ARG A 65 -5.03 -41.15 -2.76
N TYR A 66 -3.88 -41.16 -2.10
CA TYR A 66 -3.38 -40.00 -1.37
C TYR A 66 -2.76 -38.96 -2.31
N LEU A 67 -3.00 -37.69 -2.00
CA LEU A 67 -2.55 -36.55 -2.81
C LEU A 67 -1.20 -35.99 -2.33
N PHE A 68 -0.84 -36.26 -1.07
CA PHE A 68 0.38 -35.77 -0.44
C PHE A 68 1.11 -36.88 0.29
N PHE A 69 2.40 -36.67 0.48
CA PHE A 69 3.21 -37.49 1.36
C PHE A 69 4.28 -36.68 2.06
N ILE A 70 4.71 -37.18 3.21
CA ILE A 70 5.67 -36.54 4.10
C ILE A 70 6.77 -37.56 4.40
N LEU A 71 8.02 -37.10 4.29
CA LEU A 71 9.21 -37.90 4.56
C LEU A 71 9.88 -37.40 5.84
N LYS A 72 10.15 -38.33 6.75
CA LYS A 72 10.93 -38.11 7.97
C LYS A 72 11.81 -39.33 8.24
N ASN A 73 13.12 -39.17 8.06
CA ASN A 73 14.07 -40.28 8.09
C ASN A 73 13.62 -41.38 7.09
N GLU A 74 13.50 -42.64 7.52
CA GLU A 74 13.04 -43.79 6.70
C GLU A 74 11.51 -43.95 6.66
N ASN A 75 10.74 -43.00 7.21
CA ASN A 75 9.29 -43.09 7.24
C ASN A 75 8.63 -42.28 6.12
N CYS A 76 7.71 -42.92 5.42
CA CYS A 76 6.82 -42.33 4.44
C CYS A 76 5.40 -42.25 5.03
N TYR A 77 4.85 -41.05 5.17
CA TYR A 77 3.50 -40.80 5.66
C TYR A 77 2.63 -40.28 4.51
N CYS A 78 1.52 -40.94 4.22
CA CYS A 78 0.58 -40.54 3.19
C CYS A 78 -0.58 -39.73 3.77
N SER A 79 -0.99 -38.68 3.06
CA SER A 79 -2.06 -37.80 3.53
C SER A 79 -2.92 -37.32 2.37
N LYS A 80 -4.23 -37.15 2.63
CA LYS A 80 -5.13 -36.42 1.71
C LYS A 80 -4.96 -34.90 1.82
N ASN A 81 -4.36 -34.44 2.92
CA ASN A 81 -4.23 -33.05 3.33
C ASN A 81 -2.76 -32.59 3.32
N TYR A 82 -2.53 -31.30 3.06
CA TYR A 82 -1.18 -30.72 2.95
C TYR A 82 -0.72 -30.04 4.25
N ILE A 83 0.59 -29.91 4.47
CA ILE A 83 1.10 -29.16 5.62
C ILE A 83 0.92 -27.65 5.38
N SER A 84 0.32 -26.94 6.34
CA SER A 84 0.13 -25.49 6.26
C SER A 84 1.45 -24.74 6.06
N ARG A 85 1.42 -23.66 5.27
CA ARG A 85 2.58 -22.78 5.07
C ARG A 85 3.01 -22.03 6.33
N LEU A 86 2.14 -21.90 7.32
CA LEU A 86 2.52 -21.35 8.63
C LEU A 86 3.68 -22.12 9.28
N MET A 87 3.79 -23.42 8.95
CA MET A 87 4.84 -24.30 9.44
C MET A 87 6.06 -24.38 8.52
N LYS A 88 6.05 -23.71 7.36
CA LYS A 88 7.14 -23.80 6.37
C LYS A 88 8.45 -23.26 6.95
N GLN A 89 9.53 -24.01 6.78
CA GLN A 89 10.89 -23.64 7.13
C GLN A 89 11.74 -23.47 5.88
N PHE A 90 13.02 -23.13 6.04
CA PHE A 90 13.90 -23.04 4.89
C PHE A 90 14.15 -24.43 4.33
N ASP A 91 14.09 -24.55 3.00
CA ASP A 91 14.23 -25.85 2.35
C ASP A 91 15.61 -26.48 2.64
N TYR A 92 16.65 -25.68 2.89
CA TYR A 92 17.99 -26.14 3.27
C TYR A 92 18.10 -26.65 4.72
N GLU A 93 17.14 -26.35 5.60
CA GLU A 93 17.16 -26.84 6.99
C GLU A 93 16.76 -28.32 7.09
N CYS A 94 16.03 -28.82 6.09
CA CYS A 94 15.82 -30.24 5.91
C CYS A 94 17.09 -30.89 5.32
N THR A 95 18.07 -31.07 6.20
CA THR A 95 19.43 -31.51 5.89
C THR A 95 19.58 -33.02 5.69
N ILE A 96 18.60 -33.83 6.11
CA ILE A 96 18.68 -35.30 6.04
C ILE A 96 18.35 -35.73 4.62
N LYS A 97 19.29 -36.44 3.98
CA LYS A 97 19.12 -36.99 2.63
C LYS A 97 18.39 -38.33 2.66
N CYS A 98 17.68 -38.66 1.59
CA CYS A 98 16.93 -39.91 1.47
C CYS A 98 17.87 -41.06 1.05
N THR A 99 17.80 -42.22 1.71
CA THR A 99 18.71 -43.36 1.47
C THR A 99 18.63 -43.96 0.06
N GLY A 100 17.50 -43.75 -0.63
CA GLY A 100 17.29 -44.19 -2.02
C GLY A 100 17.35 -43.06 -3.05
N ASP A 101 17.66 -41.83 -2.64
CA ASP A 101 17.82 -40.65 -3.50
C ASP A 101 18.54 -39.51 -2.74
N ASP A 102 19.86 -39.44 -2.85
CA ASP A 102 20.68 -38.43 -2.15
C ASP A 102 20.43 -36.98 -2.65
N SER A 103 19.77 -36.82 -3.81
CA SER A 103 19.38 -35.50 -4.29
C SER A 103 18.17 -34.94 -3.54
N ALA A 104 17.36 -35.83 -2.96
CA ALA A 104 16.14 -35.50 -2.25
C ALA A 104 16.35 -35.32 -0.74
N SER A 105 15.39 -34.64 -0.11
CA SER A 105 15.37 -34.41 1.33
C SER A 105 14.30 -35.26 2.01
N CYS A 106 14.69 -35.88 3.12
CA CYS A 106 13.88 -36.74 4.00
C CYS A 106 13.77 -36.16 5.43
N GLY A 107 13.79 -34.83 5.55
CA GLY A 107 13.58 -34.11 6.82
C GLY A 107 14.84 -33.45 7.37
N GLY A 108 14.82 -33.08 8.65
CA GLY A 108 15.93 -32.38 9.30
C GLY A 108 15.80 -32.39 10.83
N LYS A 109 16.88 -32.00 11.52
CA LYS A 109 16.92 -31.95 12.99
C LYS A 109 16.47 -30.58 13.52
N PRO A 110 15.86 -30.52 14.72
CA PRO A 110 15.40 -31.65 15.53
C PRO A 110 14.07 -32.25 15.05
N ASN A 111 13.14 -31.46 14.53
CA ASN A 111 11.76 -31.85 14.20
C ASN A 111 11.30 -31.28 12.85
N LEU A 112 12.06 -31.53 11.78
CA LEU A 112 11.73 -31.06 10.42
C LEU A 112 11.37 -32.20 9.49
N VAL A 113 10.36 -31.98 8.66
CA VAL A 113 9.86 -32.95 7.68
C VAL A 113 9.87 -32.37 6.27
N SER A 114 10.03 -33.24 5.28
CA SER A 114 9.96 -32.87 3.86
C SER A 114 8.63 -33.29 3.27
N SER A 115 7.87 -32.33 2.72
CA SER A 115 6.54 -32.60 2.15
C SER A 115 6.57 -32.58 0.63
N TYR A 116 5.78 -33.46 0.03
CA TYR A 116 5.67 -33.65 -1.42
C TYR A 116 4.20 -33.89 -1.83
N SER A 117 3.86 -33.60 -3.09
CA SER A 117 2.60 -34.03 -3.71
C SER A 117 2.79 -35.21 -4.66
N THR A 118 1.75 -36.02 -4.85
CA THR A 118 1.73 -37.16 -5.78
C THR A 118 1.38 -36.76 -7.23
N ASP A 119 1.61 -37.68 -8.16
CA ASP A 119 1.45 -37.56 -9.63
C ASP A 119 0.04 -37.19 -10.12
N SER A 120 -1.00 -37.36 -9.30
CA SER A 120 -2.39 -37.13 -9.73
C SER A 120 -2.71 -35.67 -10.12
N SER A 121 -1.78 -34.72 -10.04
CA SER A 121 -1.99 -33.27 -10.10
C SER A 121 -1.76 -32.63 -11.48
N ILE A 122 -2.76 -32.68 -12.36
CA ILE A 122 -2.84 -31.80 -13.56
C ILE A 122 -3.46 -30.41 -13.21
N SER A 123 -3.94 -30.20 -11.98
CA SER A 123 -4.40 -28.88 -11.49
C SER A 123 -3.61 -28.40 -10.26
N ASN A 124 -3.24 -27.11 -10.25
CA ASN A 124 -2.54 -26.46 -9.12
C ASN A 124 -3.47 -26.14 -7.92
N ASN A 125 -4.77 -26.44 -7.98
CA ASN A 125 -5.76 -26.09 -6.97
C ASN A 125 -6.18 -27.33 -6.13
N PHE A 126 -5.50 -27.56 -5.01
CA PHE A 126 -5.74 -28.73 -4.15
C PHE A 126 -7.14 -28.78 -3.51
N ILE A 127 -7.73 -27.61 -3.25
CA ILE A 127 -9.06 -27.48 -2.61
C ILE A 127 -10.19 -27.97 -3.51
N GLU A 128 -10.09 -27.83 -4.84
CA GLU A 128 -11.08 -28.39 -5.79
C GLU A 128 -11.19 -29.91 -5.68
N ARG A 129 -10.14 -30.56 -5.16
CA ARG A 129 -10.08 -32.02 -4.94
C ARG A 129 -10.43 -32.42 -3.51
N GLY A 130 -10.89 -31.47 -2.69
CA GLY A 130 -11.26 -31.69 -1.30
C GLY A 130 -10.08 -31.81 -0.34
N SER A 131 -8.88 -31.34 -0.71
CA SER A 131 -7.71 -31.34 0.18
C SER A 131 -7.55 -30.05 0.95
N PHE A 132 -7.34 -30.16 2.26
CA PHE A 132 -7.21 -29.03 3.19
C PHE A 132 -5.84 -29.03 3.89
N PRO A 133 -5.48 -27.95 4.61
CA PRO A 133 -4.36 -28.00 5.55
C PRO A 133 -4.60 -29.06 6.63
N ILE A 134 -3.50 -29.67 7.11
CA ILE A 134 -3.50 -30.42 8.37
C ILE A 134 -3.59 -29.41 9.52
N PRO A 135 -4.46 -29.62 10.54
CA PRO A 135 -4.65 -28.70 11.65
C PRO A 135 -3.39 -28.60 12.52
N ILE A 136 -3.08 -27.38 12.96
CA ILE A 136 -1.93 -27.10 13.84
C ILE A 136 -2.45 -27.01 15.27
N TYR A 137 -2.10 -27.97 16.12
CA TYR A 137 -2.55 -27.94 17.51
C TYR A 137 -1.76 -26.92 18.34
N LEU A 138 -2.48 -26.02 19.02
CA LEU A 138 -1.91 -24.93 19.80
C LEU A 138 -1.82 -25.28 21.29
N GLY A 139 -2.63 -26.24 21.73
CA GLY A 139 -2.66 -26.74 23.11
C GLY A 139 -4.08 -26.96 23.63
N CYS A 140 -4.15 -27.45 24.86
CA CYS A 140 -5.39 -27.56 25.62
C CYS A 140 -5.62 -26.31 26.45
N TYR A 141 -6.85 -25.80 26.44
CA TYR A 141 -7.21 -24.58 27.16
C TYR A 141 -8.45 -24.79 28.01
N SER A 142 -8.42 -24.31 29.25
CA SER A 142 -9.57 -24.37 30.14
C SER A 142 -10.57 -23.25 29.86
N GLU A 143 -11.85 -23.62 29.79
CA GLU A 143 -12.98 -22.71 29.79
C GLU A 143 -13.62 -22.65 31.18
N THR A 144 -14.37 -21.58 31.45
CA THR A 144 -15.14 -21.46 32.68
C THR A 144 -16.39 -22.34 32.56
N PRO A 145 -16.61 -23.27 33.50
CA PRO A 145 -17.80 -24.12 33.46
C PRO A 145 -19.10 -23.31 33.52
N ASN A 146 -20.06 -23.69 32.67
CA ASN A 146 -21.40 -23.11 32.52
C ASN A 146 -21.41 -21.65 32.06
N ASP A 147 -20.36 -21.21 31.38
CA ASP A 147 -20.21 -19.84 30.89
C ASP A 147 -20.16 -19.80 29.35
N ASP A 148 -21.28 -20.19 28.73
CA ASP A 148 -21.40 -20.25 27.27
C ASP A 148 -21.28 -18.87 26.61
N GLU A 149 -21.62 -17.81 27.36
CA GLU A 149 -21.40 -16.42 26.93
C GLU A 149 -19.92 -16.06 26.84
N ASN A 150 -19.01 -16.82 27.48
CA ASN A 150 -17.57 -16.57 27.53
C ASN A 150 -16.68 -17.73 27.05
N ARG A 151 -17.22 -18.64 26.22
CA ARG A 151 -16.42 -19.59 25.40
C ARG A 151 -15.26 -18.89 24.69
N ILE A 152 -14.14 -19.59 24.53
CA ILE A 152 -12.91 -19.03 23.94
C ILE A 152 -13.14 -18.60 22.49
N LEU A 153 -13.84 -19.42 21.70
CA LEU A 153 -14.20 -19.12 20.31
C LEU A 153 -15.67 -18.73 20.20
N LYS A 154 -15.94 -17.68 19.40
CA LYS A 154 -17.28 -17.07 19.28
C LYS A 154 -17.95 -17.23 17.92
N GLY A 155 -17.29 -17.91 16.98
CA GLY A 155 -17.87 -18.21 15.68
C GLY A 155 -18.88 -19.36 15.75
N PRO A 156 -19.36 -19.81 14.58
CA PRO A 156 -20.26 -20.94 14.45
C PRO A 156 -19.76 -22.16 15.20
N ALA A 157 -20.70 -22.83 15.87
CA ALA A 157 -20.42 -24.03 16.62
C ALA A 157 -21.56 -25.03 16.50
N GLY A 158 -21.23 -26.30 16.67
CA GLY A 158 -22.23 -27.35 16.71
C GLY A 158 -21.67 -28.69 17.15
N PRO A 159 -22.52 -29.55 17.74
CA PRO A 159 -22.21 -30.96 17.85
C PRO A 159 -22.28 -31.60 16.47
N TYR A 160 -21.29 -32.43 16.17
CA TYR A 160 -21.27 -33.25 14.97
C TYR A 160 -21.09 -34.72 15.36
N ASN A 161 -21.91 -35.60 14.79
CA ASN A 161 -21.88 -37.03 15.09
C ASN A 161 -20.60 -37.72 14.58
N ASN A 162 -19.85 -37.08 13.69
CA ASN A 162 -18.60 -37.57 13.11
C ASN A 162 -17.52 -36.47 13.19
N ASN A 163 -17.36 -35.90 14.38
CA ASN A 163 -16.41 -34.81 14.62
C ASN A 163 -14.98 -35.36 14.72
N THR A 164 -14.03 -34.70 14.08
CA THR A 164 -12.58 -34.89 14.24
C THR A 164 -11.89 -33.53 14.09
N PRO A 165 -10.64 -33.35 14.54
CA PRO A 165 -9.92 -32.10 14.31
C PRO A 165 -9.82 -31.73 12.83
N GLN A 166 -9.58 -32.71 11.94
CA GLN A 166 -9.54 -32.47 10.50
C GLN A 166 -10.92 -32.05 9.97
N ARG A 167 -12.00 -32.71 10.41
CA ARG A 167 -13.35 -32.37 9.97
C ARG A 167 -13.77 -30.97 10.44
N CYS A 168 -13.45 -30.62 11.67
CA CYS A 168 -13.71 -29.30 12.22
C CYS A 168 -12.88 -28.23 11.48
N LEU A 169 -11.60 -28.52 11.16
CA LEU A 169 -10.79 -27.66 10.31
C LEU A 169 -11.47 -27.39 8.96
N GLU A 170 -11.97 -28.41 8.27
CA GLU A 170 -12.61 -28.24 6.95
C GLU A 170 -13.80 -27.26 7.02
N ILE A 171 -14.62 -27.37 8.06
CA ILE A 171 -15.78 -26.51 8.29
C ILE A 171 -15.30 -25.07 8.51
N CYS A 172 -14.43 -24.87 9.51
CA CYS A 172 -13.98 -23.53 9.89
C CYS A 172 -13.12 -22.88 8.81
N PHE A 173 -12.30 -23.66 8.10
CA PHE A 173 -11.48 -23.21 6.98
C PHE A 173 -12.35 -22.69 5.84
N ARG A 174 -13.38 -23.43 5.41
CA ARG A 174 -14.29 -22.99 4.33
C ARG A 174 -15.00 -21.69 4.68
N MET A 175 -15.22 -21.43 5.96
CA MET A 175 -15.82 -20.21 6.47
C MET A 175 -14.82 -19.07 6.68
N GLY A 176 -13.52 -19.31 6.50
CA GLY A 176 -12.45 -18.33 6.61
C GLY A 176 -11.96 -18.05 8.03
N TYR A 177 -12.29 -18.89 9.02
CA TYR A 177 -11.85 -18.69 10.41
C TYR A 177 -10.38 -19.07 10.63
N LEU A 178 -9.68 -18.31 11.46
CA LEU A 178 -8.25 -18.51 11.77
C LEU A 178 -8.00 -19.72 12.69
N TYR A 179 -8.95 -19.96 13.59
CA TYR A 179 -8.86 -20.98 14.62
C TYR A 179 -10.14 -21.81 14.69
N PHE A 180 -9.98 -22.99 15.26
CA PHE A 180 -11.09 -23.82 15.68
C PHE A 180 -10.74 -24.56 16.96
N GLY A 181 -11.78 -25.01 17.66
CA GLY A 181 -11.68 -25.71 18.92
C GLY A 181 -12.60 -26.92 18.95
N ASN A 182 -12.10 -28.01 19.51
CA ASN A 182 -12.92 -29.16 19.83
C ASN A 182 -13.14 -29.27 21.33
N THR A 183 -14.36 -29.66 21.72
CA THR A 183 -14.75 -29.86 23.12
C THR A 183 -15.81 -30.96 23.21
N TYR A 184 -15.91 -31.61 24.37
CA TYR A 184 -16.84 -32.72 24.62
C TYR A 184 -16.83 -33.87 23.59
N GLY A 185 -15.75 -34.06 22.83
CA GLY A 185 -15.64 -35.11 21.81
C GLY A 185 -16.41 -34.82 20.51
N SER A 186 -17.58 -34.18 20.60
CA SER A 186 -18.51 -33.99 19.48
C SER A 186 -18.62 -32.56 18.99
N GLU A 187 -18.23 -31.57 19.79
CA GLU A 187 -18.42 -30.16 19.42
C GLU A 187 -17.23 -29.61 18.64
N CYS A 188 -17.55 -28.77 17.66
CA CYS A 188 -16.60 -28.01 16.87
C CYS A 188 -17.00 -26.54 16.95
N TRP A 189 -16.06 -25.69 17.32
CA TRP A 189 -16.23 -24.25 17.48
C TRP A 189 -15.25 -23.53 16.56
N CYS A 190 -15.72 -22.61 15.73
CA CYS A 190 -14.86 -21.78 14.88
C CYS A 190 -14.63 -20.42 15.54
N GLY A 191 -13.52 -19.74 15.24
CA GLY A 191 -13.33 -18.37 15.69
C GLY A 191 -12.03 -17.73 15.24
N ASN A 192 -11.89 -16.45 15.58
CA ASN A 192 -10.70 -15.66 15.30
C ASN A 192 -9.98 -15.23 16.60
N GLN A 193 -10.57 -15.56 17.75
CA GLN A 193 -10.03 -15.28 19.08
C GLN A 193 -8.83 -16.19 19.35
N LYS A 194 -7.67 -15.60 19.67
CA LYS A 194 -6.53 -16.38 20.13
C LYS A 194 -6.74 -16.74 21.61
N PRO A 195 -6.52 -18.00 22.03
CA PRO A 195 -6.70 -18.37 23.43
C PRO A 195 -5.68 -17.70 24.33
N LEU A 196 -6.07 -17.42 25.57
CA LEU A 196 -5.21 -16.85 26.59
C LEU A 196 -4.03 -17.78 26.92
N LYS A 197 -2.80 -17.25 26.96
CA LYS A 197 -1.67 -18.01 27.51
C LYS A 197 -1.94 -18.53 28.93
N SER A 198 -2.68 -17.77 29.75
CA SER A 198 -3.01 -18.14 31.13
C SER A 198 -4.10 -19.21 31.27
N SER A 199 -4.92 -19.44 30.23
CA SER A 199 -5.90 -20.54 30.24
C SER A 199 -5.34 -21.83 29.68
N LYS A 200 -4.08 -21.84 29.22
CA LYS A 200 -3.43 -23.05 28.76
C LYS A 200 -3.23 -24.02 29.92
N VAL A 201 -3.70 -25.23 29.75
CA VAL A 201 -3.53 -26.35 30.70
C VAL A 201 -2.72 -27.46 30.04
N GLU A 202 -2.33 -28.47 30.82
CA GLU A 202 -1.66 -29.64 30.26
C GLU A 202 -2.56 -30.35 29.24
N ASN A 203 -1.96 -30.80 28.13
CA ASN A 203 -2.69 -31.41 27.01
C ASN A 203 -3.49 -32.64 27.41
N ILE A 204 -3.09 -33.33 28.49
CA ILE A 204 -3.79 -34.50 29.04
C ILE A 204 -5.23 -34.19 29.48
N ASN A 205 -5.58 -32.91 29.69
CA ASN A 205 -6.95 -32.51 30.05
C ASN A 205 -7.89 -32.41 28.84
N CYS A 206 -7.36 -32.53 27.61
CA CYS A 206 -8.14 -32.58 26.39
C CYS A 206 -8.12 -34.01 25.85
N ASP A 207 -8.71 -34.93 26.60
CA ASP A 207 -8.66 -36.38 26.45
C ASP A 207 -10.00 -37.02 26.01
N SER A 208 -11.02 -36.22 25.73
CA SER A 208 -12.31 -36.75 25.26
C SER A 208 -12.17 -37.34 23.86
N PRO A 209 -12.51 -38.62 23.64
CA PRO A 209 -12.46 -39.24 22.32
C PRO A 209 -13.36 -38.50 21.33
N CYS A 210 -12.90 -38.34 20.10
CA CYS A 210 -13.68 -37.71 19.05
C CYS A 210 -14.86 -38.61 18.63
N SER A 211 -16.04 -38.01 18.40
CA SER A 211 -17.23 -38.76 17.95
C SER A 211 -17.04 -39.41 16.57
N GLY A 212 -16.15 -38.86 15.74
CA GLY A 212 -15.84 -39.39 14.41
C GLY A 212 -14.63 -40.32 14.32
N ASP A 213 -13.77 -40.32 15.33
CA ASP A 213 -12.62 -41.23 15.41
C ASP A 213 -12.17 -41.36 16.87
N SER A 214 -12.49 -42.50 17.51
CA SER A 214 -12.16 -42.72 18.91
C SER A 214 -10.66 -42.81 19.20
N ASN A 215 -9.80 -42.88 18.18
CA ASN A 215 -8.35 -42.84 18.33
C ASN A 215 -7.78 -41.41 18.41
N GLN A 216 -8.63 -40.40 18.22
CA GLN A 216 -8.27 -38.98 18.29
C GLN A 216 -8.96 -38.31 19.48
N PHE A 217 -8.37 -37.22 19.96
CA PHE A 217 -8.91 -36.44 21.07
C PHE A 217 -9.50 -35.10 20.60
N CYS A 218 -10.70 -34.81 21.08
CA CYS A 218 -11.52 -33.66 20.70
C CYS A 218 -11.91 -32.84 21.94
N GLY A 219 -10.89 -32.33 22.63
CA GLY A 219 -11.06 -31.50 23.83
C GLY A 219 -11.41 -32.32 25.08
N GLY A 220 -12.12 -31.70 26.00
CA GLY A 220 -12.56 -32.28 27.27
C GLY A 220 -13.74 -31.50 27.84
N GLY A 221 -14.29 -31.92 28.98
CA GLY A 221 -15.39 -31.18 29.63
C GLY A 221 -14.94 -29.77 30.02
N TRP A 222 -15.48 -28.73 29.36
CA TRP A 222 -15.01 -27.34 29.48
C TRP A 222 -13.49 -27.18 29.21
N LYS A 223 -12.91 -28.07 28.41
CA LYS A 223 -11.53 -27.98 27.94
C LYS A 223 -11.53 -27.97 26.43
N MET A 224 -11.06 -26.88 25.85
CA MET A 224 -11.00 -26.73 24.40
C MET A 224 -9.63 -27.15 23.89
N GLY A 225 -9.60 -28.19 23.05
CA GLY A 225 -8.44 -28.47 22.24
C GLY A 225 -8.39 -27.44 21.12
N MET A 226 -7.43 -26.51 21.17
CA MET A 226 -7.36 -25.37 20.25
C MET A 226 -6.42 -25.65 19.07
N TYR A 227 -6.83 -25.22 17.89
CA TYR A 227 -6.11 -25.45 16.65
C TYR A 227 -6.12 -24.20 15.75
N SER A 228 -5.07 -24.04 14.95
CA SER A 228 -5.10 -23.15 13.78
C SER A 228 -5.60 -23.89 12.55
N THR A 229 -6.43 -23.22 11.75
CA THR A 229 -6.87 -23.70 10.44
C THR A 229 -5.78 -23.60 9.37
N GLY A 230 -4.65 -22.96 9.68
CA GLY A 230 -3.60 -22.65 8.70
C GLY A 230 -3.87 -21.37 7.90
N ILE A 231 -4.99 -20.70 8.14
CA ILE A 231 -5.32 -19.39 7.57
C ILE A 231 -4.53 -18.30 8.32
N THR A 232 -4.06 -17.31 7.58
CA THR A 232 -3.37 -16.13 8.11
C THR A 232 -4.31 -14.93 8.18
N ASP A 233 -4.08 -14.04 9.13
CA ASP A 233 -4.96 -12.90 9.39
C ASP A 233 -4.56 -11.66 8.56
N TYR A 234 -5.09 -11.56 7.33
CA TYR A 234 -4.82 -10.45 6.42
C TYR A 234 -5.76 -9.27 6.70
N ALA A 235 -5.25 -8.05 6.51
CA ALA A 235 -6.09 -6.85 6.51
C ALA A 235 -6.76 -6.66 5.14
N ALA A 236 -8.07 -6.38 5.11
CA ALA A 236 -8.77 -6.03 3.88
C ALA A 236 -8.62 -4.53 3.59
N LYS A 237 -7.52 -4.10 2.94
CA LYS A 237 -7.25 -2.67 2.67
C LYS A 237 -7.12 -2.28 1.19
N ASN A 238 -7.37 -3.21 0.27
CA ASN A 238 -7.17 -2.98 -1.18
C ASN A 238 -8.47 -3.07 -1.99
N TYR A 239 -9.50 -2.34 -1.57
CA TYR A 239 -10.78 -2.32 -2.29
C TYR A 239 -10.64 -1.68 -3.67
N ILE A 240 -11.07 -2.39 -4.71
CA ILE A 240 -10.95 -1.96 -6.11
C ILE A 240 -12.24 -1.28 -6.59
N GLY A 241 -13.39 -1.71 -6.08
CA GLY A 241 -14.69 -1.19 -6.48
C GLY A 241 -15.81 -2.22 -6.41
N CYS A 242 -16.99 -1.75 -6.80
CA CYS A 242 -18.21 -2.53 -6.91
C CYS A 242 -18.40 -3.00 -8.36
N TYR A 243 -18.76 -4.27 -8.58
CA TYR A 243 -18.87 -4.87 -9.92
C TYR A 243 -20.07 -5.79 -10.02
N ASP A 244 -20.81 -5.78 -11.14
CA ASP A 244 -22.05 -6.56 -11.25
C ASP A 244 -21.86 -8.07 -11.33
N THR A 245 -20.87 -8.52 -12.10
CA THR A 245 -20.56 -9.94 -12.28
C THR A 245 -19.10 -10.11 -12.64
N ILE A 246 -18.55 -11.29 -12.39
CA ILE A 246 -17.21 -11.69 -12.81
C ILE A 246 -17.45 -12.67 -13.97
N ASP A 247 -17.07 -12.27 -15.19
CA ASP A 247 -17.34 -12.96 -16.48
C ASP A 247 -17.60 -14.49 -16.38
N ASP A 248 -18.81 -14.91 -16.78
CA ASP A 248 -19.32 -16.29 -16.73
C ASP A 248 -18.87 -17.18 -17.93
N ASP A 249 -17.69 -16.94 -18.52
CA ASP A 249 -17.20 -17.83 -19.60
C ASP A 249 -16.57 -19.10 -19.00
N GLU A 250 -17.42 -20.04 -18.57
CA GLU A 250 -17.09 -21.31 -17.90
C GLU A 250 -16.05 -22.16 -18.66
N ASN A 251 -15.97 -22.01 -19.99
CA ASN A 251 -15.03 -22.76 -20.82
C ASN A 251 -13.59 -22.19 -20.85
N LYS A 252 -13.37 -20.92 -20.44
CA LYS A 252 -12.04 -20.27 -20.38
C LYS A 252 -11.40 -20.25 -18.98
N THR A 253 -12.14 -20.67 -17.95
CA THR A 253 -11.86 -20.39 -16.53
C THR A 253 -11.54 -21.62 -15.67
N LYS A 254 -11.53 -22.85 -16.22
CA LYS A 254 -11.14 -24.07 -15.48
C LYS A 254 -9.78 -23.90 -14.78
N GLY A 255 -9.77 -23.96 -13.45
CA GLY A 255 -8.58 -23.81 -12.59
C GLY A 255 -8.20 -22.36 -12.23
N LYS A 256 -9.02 -21.35 -12.59
CA LYS A 256 -8.73 -19.91 -12.36
C LYS A 256 -9.64 -19.24 -11.31
N ARG A 257 -10.58 -19.97 -10.69
CA ARG A 257 -11.62 -19.44 -9.79
C ARG A 257 -11.93 -20.43 -8.65
N LEU A 258 -12.06 -19.94 -7.41
CA LEU A 258 -12.57 -20.73 -6.27
C LEU A 258 -13.70 -19.99 -5.57
N ILE A 259 -14.73 -20.72 -5.14
CA ILE A 259 -15.89 -20.16 -4.43
C ILE A 259 -16.01 -20.80 -3.05
N PHE A 260 -16.17 -19.97 -2.02
CA PHE A 260 -16.33 -20.37 -0.64
C PHE A 260 -17.64 -19.79 -0.07
N GLN A 261 -18.28 -20.56 0.81
CA GLN A 261 -19.47 -20.14 1.55
C GLN A 261 -19.06 -19.82 2.99
N MET A 262 -19.14 -18.54 3.38
CA MET A 262 -18.65 -18.04 4.66
C MET A 262 -19.60 -18.29 5.85
N GLY A 263 -20.75 -18.92 5.60
CA GLY A 263 -21.80 -19.15 6.59
C GLY A 263 -22.64 -17.91 6.84
N THR A 264 -23.32 -17.84 7.99
CA THR A 264 -24.22 -16.71 8.33
C THR A 264 -23.47 -15.44 8.67
N ASN A 265 -22.21 -15.56 9.07
CA ASN A 265 -21.36 -14.41 9.31
C ASN A 265 -20.50 -14.16 8.08
N ASN A 266 -20.46 -12.95 7.55
CA ASN A 266 -19.56 -12.56 6.45
C ASN A 266 -18.62 -11.41 6.83
N SER A 267 -17.44 -11.39 6.19
CA SER A 267 -16.53 -10.25 6.19
C SER A 267 -15.58 -10.31 4.99
N PRO A 268 -15.22 -9.15 4.38
CA PRO A 268 -14.15 -9.06 3.41
C PRO A 268 -12.85 -9.62 3.92
N LYS A 269 -12.57 -9.42 5.22
CA LYS A 269 -11.40 -9.96 5.89
C LYS A 269 -11.30 -11.48 5.73
N ARG A 270 -12.37 -12.24 6.01
CA ARG A 270 -12.34 -13.71 5.86
C ARG A 270 -12.22 -14.16 4.42
N CYS A 271 -12.85 -13.45 3.48
CA CYS A 271 -12.69 -13.78 2.07
C CYS A 271 -11.26 -13.53 1.58
N MET A 272 -10.68 -12.39 1.96
CA MET A 272 -9.28 -12.07 1.72
C MET A 272 -8.37 -13.15 2.30
N ASN A 273 -8.62 -13.59 3.53
CA ASN A 273 -7.84 -14.63 4.18
C ASN A 273 -7.82 -15.95 3.37
N LEU A 274 -8.98 -16.37 2.87
CA LEU A 274 -9.13 -17.53 2.00
C LEU A 274 -8.33 -17.38 0.70
N CYS A 275 -8.54 -16.28 -0.03
CA CYS A 275 -7.93 -16.07 -1.34
C CYS A 275 -6.41 -15.91 -1.27
N ASN A 276 -5.90 -15.19 -0.26
CA ASN A 276 -4.47 -15.07 -0.02
C ASN A 276 -3.85 -16.43 0.35
N THR A 277 -4.49 -17.23 1.22
CA THR A 277 -4.00 -18.57 1.57
C THR A 277 -3.82 -19.45 0.32
N GLN A 278 -4.75 -19.31 -0.64
CA GLN A 278 -4.76 -20.04 -1.91
C GLN A 278 -3.95 -19.37 -3.04
N ARG A 279 -3.31 -18.22 -2.79
CA ARG A 279 -2.51 -17.45 -3.76
C ARG A 279 -3.28 -16.90 -4.97
N PHE A 280 -4.54 -16.55 -4.81
CA PHE A 280 -5.28 -15.84 -5.84
C PHE A 280 -4.96 -14.35 -5.80
N LYS A 281 -5.00 -13.67 -6.96
CA LYS A 281 -4.71 -12.24 -7.07
C LYS A 281 -5.82 -11.34 -6.54
N TYR A 282 -7.07 -11.79 -6.59
CA TYR A 282 -8.23 -11.00 -6.19
C TYR A 282 -9.19 -11.81 -5.32
N ALA A 283 -9.89 -11.12 -4.43
CA ALA A 283 -10.96 -11.63 -3.59
C ALA A 283 -12.23 -10.81 -3.81
N ALA A 284 -13.36 -11.46 -4.07
CA ALA A 284 -14.65 -10.83 -4.33
C ALA A 284 -15.69 -11.32 -3.34
N VAL A 285 -16.48 -10.38 -2.79
CA VAL A 285 -17.44 -10.65 -1.70
C VAL A 285 -18.82 -10.21 -2.12
N LYS A 286 -19.80 -11.12 -1.95
CA LYS A 286 -21.23 -10.83 -2.12
C LYS A 286 -22.04 -11.61 -1.10
N GLY A 287 -22.59 -10.91 -0.11
CA GLY A 287 -23.23 -11.55 1.03
C GLY A 287 -22.28 -12.57 1.68
N ASN A 288 -22.71 -13.82 1.76
CA ASN A 288 -21.93 -14.91 2.36
C ASN A 288 -21.02 -15.64 1.36
N VAL A 289 -20.99 -15.20 0.10
CA VAL A 289 -20.17 -15.78 -0.95
C VAL A 289 -18.84 -15.06 -1.01
N CYS A 290 -17.76 -15.84 -0.96
CA CYS A 290 -16.41 -15.38 -1.23
C CYS A 290 -15.90 -16.04 -2.51
N GLU A 291 -15.29 -15.26 -3.38
CA GLU A 291 -14.76 -15.73 -4.64
C GLU A 291 -13.31 -15.27 -4.84
N CYS A 292 -12.44 -16.22 -5.19
CA CYS A 292 -11.03 -15.99 -5.44
C CYS A 292 -10.73 -16.16 -6.93
N MET A 293 -10.03 -15.19 -7.53
CA MET A 293 -9.74 -15.19 -8.97
C MET A 293 -8.34 -14.65 -9.28
N ASN A 294 -7.81 -15.05 -10.45
CA ASN A 294 -6.51 -14.59 -10.96
C ASN A 294 -6.61 -13.64 -12.14
N SER A 295 -7.77 -13.60 -12.81
CA SER A 295 -8.07 -12.66 -13.88
C SER A 295 -8.33 -11.27 -13.31
N GLU A 296 -7.84 -10.25 -14.00
CA GLU A 296 -8.12 -8.87 -13.66
C GLU A 296 -9.62 -8.56 -13.81
N PRO A 297 -10.22 -7.79 -12.89
CA PRO A 297 -11.62 -7.38 -13.00
C PRO A 297 -11.87 -6.57 -14.27
N ASN A 298 -12.98 -6.87 -14.95
CA ASN A 298 -13.37 -6.13 -16.14
C ASN A 298 -13.89 -4.74 -15.75
N PHE A 299 -13.12 -3.68 -16.04
CA PHE A 299 -13.46 -2.31 -15.69
C PHE A 299 -14.79 -1.82 -16.29
N SER A 300 -15.23 -2.39 -17.42
CA SER A 300 -16.53 -2.05 -18.02
C SER A 300 -17.73 -2.52 -17.17
N LEU A 301 -17.53 -3.42 -16.21
CA LEU A 301 -18.55 -3.91 -15.29
C LEU A 301 -18.56 -3.18 -13.94
N LYS A 302 -17.73 -2.13 -13.80
CA LYS A 302 -17.66 -1.32 -12.57
C LYS A 302 -18.98 -0.57 -12.36
N ARG A 303 -19.43 -0.53 -11.11
CA ARG A 303 -20.66 0.11 -10.65
C ARG A 303 -20.41 1.18 -9.60
N SER A 304 -21.47 1.91 -9.25
CA SER A 304 -21.43 2.87 -8.17
C SER A 304 -21.12 2.16 -6.85
N TYR A 305 -20.46 2.87 -5.95
CA TYR A 305 -20.18 2.37 -4.61
C TYR A 305 -21.47 2.00 -3.84
N SER A 306 -22.55 2.76 -4.06
CA SER A 306 -23.87 2.54 -3.44
C SER A 306 -24.46 1.17 -3.75
N ASP A 307 -24.10 0.58 -4.90
CA ASP A 307 -24.59 -0.75 -5.30
C ASP A 307 -23.99 -1.87 -4.43
N CYS A 308 -22.92 -1.58 -3.70
CA CYS A 308 -22.25 -2.49 -2.76
C CYS A 308 -22.43 -2.11 -1.29
N HIS A 309 -23.57 -1.50 -0.91
CA HIS A 309 -23.80 -1.01 0.47
C HIS A 309 -24.30 -2.08 1.47
N THR A 310 -24.21 -3.38 1.18
CA THR A 310 -24.65 -4.41 2.16
C THR A 310 -23.65 -4.48 3.30
N LEU A 311 -24.05 -4.10 4.51
CA LEU A 311 -23.19 -4.19 5.69
C LEU A 311 -22.86 -5.65 6.01
N CYS A 312 -21.60 -5.88 6.38
CA CYS A 312 -21.16 -7.17 6.85
C CYS A 312 -21.69 -7.45 8.27
N THR A 313 -21.99 -8.71 8.56
CA THR A 313 -22.55 -9.10 9.86
C THR A 313 -21.48 -9.19 10.95
N GLU A 314 -20.23 -9.54 10.61
CA GLU A 314 -19.13 -9.65 11.57
C GLU A 314 -18.56 -8.28 11.94
N ASN A 315 -18.51 -7.37 10.96
CA ASN A 315 -18.06 -6.00 11.15
C ASN A 315 -18.99 -5.03 10.39
N PRO A 316 -19.96 -4.39 11.09
CA PRO A 316 -20.88 -3.44 10.46
C PRO A 316 -20.22 -2.17 9.89
N SER A 317 -18.90 -2.00 10.05
CA SER A 317 -18.13 -0.93 9.41
C SER A 317 -17.55 -1.32 8.04
N GLU A 318 -17.85 -2.53 7.55
CA GLU A 318 -17.38 -3.07 6.26
C GLU A 318 -18.56 -3.44 5.36
N TYR A 319 -18.31 -3.45 4.06
CA TYR A 319 -19.30 -3.76 3.03
C TYR A 319 -19.04 -5.10 2.36
N CYS A 320 -20.07 -5.94 2.30
CA CYS A 320 -20.06 -7.31 1.79
C CYS A 320 -20.79 -7.40 0.44
N GLY A 321 -20.54 -6.44 -0.45
CA GLY A 321 -21.14 -6.37 -1.78
C GLY A 321 -22.57 -5.85 -1.78
N GLY A 322 -23.31 -6.21 -2.83
CA GLY A 322 -24.65 -5.74 -3.13
C GLY A 322 -25.65 -6.86 -3.34
N ARG A 323 -26.89 -6.49 -3.68
CA ARG A 323 -27.92 -7.46 -4.10
C ARG A 323 -27.44 -8.28 -5.30
N ASN A 324 -26.88 -7.60 -6.30
CA ASN A 324 -26.32 -8.23 -7.49
C ASN A 324 -24.81 -8.09 -7.63
N SER A 325 -24.22 -7.07 -7.01
CA SER A 325 -22.82 -6.69 -7.25
C SER A 325 -21.85 -7.24 -6.18
N PHE A 326 -20.58 -7.39 -6.55
CA PHE A 326 -19.48 -7.85 -5.71
C PHE A 326 -18.58 -6.70 -5.30
N SER A 327 -18.17 -6.70 -4.03
CA SER A 327 -17.03 -5.91 -3.56
C SER A 327 -15.74 -6.65 -3.86
N ILE A 328 -14.87 -6.11 -4.73
CA ILE A 328 -13.62 -6.76 -5.15
C ILE A 328 -12.40 -6.10 -4.48
N TYR A 329 -11.44 -6.93 -4.04
CA TYR A 329 -10.22 -6.55 -3.34
C TYR A 329 -8.97 -7.15 -4.01
N LYS A 330 -7.84 -6.44 -4.00
CA LYS A 330 -6.52 -7.00 -4.37
C LYS A 330 -5.87 -7.75 -3.20
N THR A 331 -5.23 -8.87 -3.50
CA THR A 331 -4.45 -9.68 -2.53
C THR A 331 -2.96 -9.32 -2.57
N ILE A 332 -2.15 -9.88 -1.66
CA ILE A 332 -0.68 -9.75 -1.72
C ILE A 332 -0.05 -10.36 -2.99
N PHE A 333 -0.84 -11.09 -3.80
CA PHE A 333 -0.37 -11.75 -5.01
C PHE A 333 -0.71 -10.95 -6.28
N SER A 334 -1.41 -9.81 -6.17
CA SER A 334 -1.60 -8.91 -7.31
C SER A 334 -0.29 -8.26 -7.74
N ASP A 335 0.62 -8.01 -6.80
CA ASP A 335 1.81 -7.20 -7.02
C ASP A 335 3.05 -8.08 -7.28
N PRO A 336 3.99 -7.64 -8.14
CA PRO A 336 5.20 -8.39 -8.45
C PRO A 336 6.05 -8.59 -7.19
N GLN A 337 6.64 -9.78 -7.05
CA GLN A 337 7.42 -10.12 -5.87
C GLN A 337 8.70 -9.27 -5.81
N GLY A 338 8.79 -8.41 -4.79
CA GLY A 338 10.03 -7.76 -4.41
C GLY A 338 11.08 -8.78 -3.94
N LYS A 339 12.36 -8.46 -4.16
CA LYS A 339 13.47 -9.20 -3.54
C LYS A 339 13.38 -9.05 -2.02
N VAL A 340 13.62 -10.12 -1.28
CA VAL A 340 13.72 -10.03 0.18
C VAL A 340 14.82 -9.05 0.52
N ASN A 341 14.49 -8.00 1.28
CA ASN A 341 15.47 -7.05 1.78
C ASN A 341 15.30 -6.91 3.29
N VAL A 342 16.41 -6.99 4.04
CA VAL A 342 16.42 -6.86 5.49
C VAL A 342 16.56 -5.38 5.81
N ASN A 343 15.44 -4.65 5.71
CA ASN A 343 15.41 -3.22 6.01
C ASN A 343 14.92 -3.01 7.44
N HIS A 344 15.81 -2.60 8.34
CA HIS A 344 15.44 -2.22 9.69
C HIS A 344 14.60 -0.93 9.65
N ILE A 345 13.43 -0.97 10.27
CA ILE A 345 12.51 0.17 10.38
C ILE A 345 12.85 1.00 11.62
N GLY A 346 13.21 0.34 12.71
CA GLY A 346 13.57 0.99 13.97
C GLY A 346 13.24 0.15 15.21
N CYS A 347 13.57 0.69 16.37
CA CYS A 347 13.18 0.17 17.67
C CYS A 347 11.84 0.78 18.13
N PHE A 348 10.93 -0.07 18.62
CA PHE A 348 9.59 0.35 19.06
C PHE A 348 9.31 -0.08 20.48
N LYS A 349 8.60 0.75 21.23
CA LYS A 349 8.04 0.37 22.54
C LYS A 349 7.00 -0.73 22.34
N ASN A 350 7.13 -1.80 23.10
CA ASN A 350 6.27 -2.97 23.04
C ASN A 350 5.80 -3.37 24.44
N PHE A 351 4.61 -2.91 24.81
CA PHE A 351 4.05 -3.20 26.13
C PHE A 351 3.45 -4.60 26.15
N LYS A 352 3.77 -5.38 27.19
CA LYS A 352 3.28 -6.77 27.35
C LYS A 352 1.74 -6.88 27.31
N ARG A 353 1.01 -5.85 27.75
CA ARG A 353 -0.46 -5.81 27.76
C ARG A 353 -1.06 -5.29 26.45
N HIS A 354 -0.35 -4.39 25.78
CA HIS A 354 -0.76 -3.75 24.53
C HIS A 354 0.42 -3.81 23.55
N PRO A 355 0.67 -4.98 22.94
CA PRO A 355 1.78 -5.13 22.03
C PRO A 355 1.59 -4.24 20.81
N ILE A 356 2.65 -3.58 20.37
CA ILE A 356 2.62 -2.65 19.23
C ILE A 356 2.40 -3.39 17.90
N LEU A 357 2.73 -4.68 17.88
CA LEU A 357 2.49 -5.58 16.75
C LEU A 357 1.77 -6.84 17.24
N ASN A 358 0.72 -7.21 16.52
CA ASN A 358 0.08 -8.52 16.61
C ASN A 358 0.48 -9.35 15.40
N GLY A 359 0.61 -10.67 15.57
CA GLY A 359 1.06 -11.51 14.48
C GLY A 359 1.37 -12.95 14.84
N TRP A 360 1.99 -13.64 13.89
CA TRP A 360 2.42 -15.02 14.03
C TRP A 360 3.81 -15.10 14.64
N GLY A 361 3.88 -15.55 15.89
CA GLY A 361 5.14 -15.75 16.61
C GLY A 361 5.78 -17.10 16.31
N VAL A 362 7.09 -17.12 16.09
CA VAL A 362 7.89 -18.33 15.87
C VAL A 362 9.14 -18.25 16.75
N MET A 363 9.45 -19.37 17.41
CA MET A 363 10.65 -19.49 18.23
C MET A 363 11.75 -20.19 17.44
N TYR A 364 12.97 -19.65 17.53
CA TYR A 364 14.14 -20.19 16.88
C TYR A 364 15.24 -20.50 17.91
N PHE A 365 15.95 -21.61 17.74
CA PHE A 365 17.10 -21.93 18.58
C PHE A 365 18.24 -20.93 18.34
N ASN A 366 18.57 -20.68 17.08
CA ASN A 366 19.57 -19.71 16.61
C ASN A 366 18.91 -18.60 15.78
N LEU A 367 18.44 -17.55 16.43
CA LEU A 367 17.76 -16.43 15.76
C LEU A 367 18.76 -15.37 15.28
N THR A 368 18.55 -14.83 14.08
CA THR A 368 19.18 -13.59 13.60
C THR A 368 18.12 -12.71 12.89
N PRO A 369 18.39 -11.40 12.66
CA PRO A 369 17.47 -10.56 11.88
C PRO A 369 17.14 -11.15 10.51
N HIS A 370 18.17 -11.63 9.79
CA HIS A 370 18.02 -12.27 8.49
C HIS A 370 17.08 -13.49 8.56
N HIS A 371 17.27 -14.38 9.54
CA HIS A 371 16.38 -15.54 9.72
C HIS A 371 14.94 -15.12 9.95
N CYS A 372 14.69 -14.11 10.80
CA CYS A 372 13.33 -13.65 11.09
C CYS A 372 12.67 -13.01 9.86
N VAL A 373 13.36 -12.07 9.20
CA VAL A 373 12.83 -11.37 8.03
C VAL A 373 12.50 -12.33 6.90
N HIS A 374 13.42 -13.25 6.58
CA HIS A 374 13.19 -14.24 5.53
C HIS A 374 12.11 -15.26 5.91
N SER A 375 12.01 -15.63 7.19
CA SER A 375 10.94 -16.50 7.69
C SER A 375 9.56 -15.86 7.51
N CYS A 376 9.44 -14.57 7.84
CA CYS A 376 8.21 -13.81 7.66
C CYS A 376 7.91 -13.57 6.16
N TYR A 377 8.92 -13.29 5.33
CA TYR A 377 8.76 -13.21 3.88
C TYR A 377 8.24 -14.52 3.28
N ALA A 378 8.80 -15.67 3.67
CA ALA A 378 8.37 -16.98 3.19
C ALA A 378 6.91 -17.29 3.53
N ARG A 379 6.43 -16.72 4.65
CA ARG A 379 5.03 -16.74 5.10
C ARG A 379 4.19 -15.58 4.56
N ARG A 380 4.81 -14.68 3.79
CA ARG A 380 4.23 -13.50 3.15
C ARG A 380 3.72 -12.41 4.09
N PHE A 381 4.36 -12.23 5.24
CA PHE A 381 4.12 -11.09 6.11
C PHE A 381 5.02 -9.92 5.69
N PRO A 382 4.48 -8.70 5.49
CA PRO A 382 5.27 -7.52 5.10
C PRO A 382 6.24 -7.07 6.19
N TYR A 383 5.93 -7.32 7.46
CA TYR A 383 6.75 -6.92 8.60
C TYR A 383 7.22 -8.12 9.42
N ALA A 384 8.43 -7.99 9.95
CA ALA A 384 9.04 -8.93 10.88
C ALA A 384 9.53 -8.15 12.10
N ALA A 385 9.38 -8.72 13.30
CA ALA A 385 9.88 -8.13 14.52
C ALA A 385 10.67 -9.14 15.36
N LEU A 386 11.81 -8.70 15.88
CA LEU A 386 12.61 -9.47 16.83
C LEU A 386 12.19 -9.05 18.23
N VAL A 387 11.50 -9.95 18.93
CA VAL A 387 10.85 -9.66 20.21
C VAL A 387 11.77 -9.96 21.39
N SER A 388 12.59 -10.99 21.26
CA SER A 388 13.58 -11.40 22.25
C SER A 388 14.72 -12.16 21.59
N SER A 389 15.67 -12.68 22.37
CA SER A 389 16.83 -13.42 21.86
C SER A 389 16.48 -14.62 20.95
N LYS A 390 15.27 -15.17 21.04
CA LYS A 390 14.80 -16.35 20.28
C LYS A 390 13.45 -16.18 19.58
N GLU A 391 12.75 -15.09 19.82
CA GLU A 391 11.37 -14.89 19.34
C GLU A 391 11.33 -13.96 18.12
N CYS A 392 10.77 -14.48 17.03
CA CYS A 392 10.45 -13.74 15.82
C CYS A 392 8.93 -13.60 15.71
N LEU A 393 8.45 -12.42 15.32
CA LEU A 393 7.03 -12.12 15.14
C LEU A 393 6.79 -11.60 13.72
N CYS A 394 5.91 -12.25 12.98
CA CYS A 394 5.52 -11.83 11.63
C CYS A 394 4.18 -11.10 11.68
N SER A 395 4.10 -9.88 11.13
CA SER A 395 2.90 -9.03 11.19
C SER A 395 2.53 -8.43 9.83
N PHE A 396 1.22 -8.23 9.62
CA PHE A 396 0.66 -7.51 8.47
C PHE A 396 0.49 -6.02 8.72
N THR A 397 0.67 -5.57 9.96
CA THR A 397 0.43 -4.20 10.39
C THR A 397 1.77 -3.49 10.57
N LYS A 398 1.95 -2.33 9.93
CA LYS A 398 3.06 -1.43 10.24
C LYS A 398 2.81 -0.83 11.64
N PRO A 399 3.80 -0.81 12.56
CA PRO A 399 3.61 -0.14 13.83
C PRO A 399 3.48 1.38 13.63
N SER A 400 2.74 2.06 14.52
CA SER A 400 2.65 3.53 14.54
C SER A 400 4.01 4.15 14.84
N GLU A 401 4.34 5.25 14.15
CA GLU A 401 5.58 6.01 14.36
C GLU A 401 5.63 6.67 15.76
N GLU A 402 4.46 6.96 16.36
CA GLU A 402 4.37 7.44 17.76
C GLU A 402 4.96 6.46 18.78
N GLY A 403 5.03 5.18 18.43
CA GLY A 403 5.61 4.13 19.26
C GLY A 403 7.12 3.94 19.11
N MET A 404 7.76 4.68 18.19
CA MET A 404 9.19 4.56 17.93
C MET A 404 10.01 5.11 19.10
N THR A 405 11.17 4.51 19.35
CA THR A 405 12.11 4.90 20.40
C THR A 405 13.54 4.79 19.86
N ASP A 406 14.49 5.37 20.59
CA ASP A 406 15.91 5.24 20.26
C ASP A 406 16.36 3.77 20.13
N ASP A 407 17.14 3.47 19.10
CA ASP A 407 17.60 2.11 18.79
C ASP A 407 18.44 1.48 19.89
N SER A 408 19.11 2.29 20.74
CA SER A 408 19.86 1.81 21.90
C SER A 408 18.99 1.07 22.92
N MET A 409 17.68 1.31 22.92
CA MET A 409 16.74 0.61 23.78
C MET A 409 16.51 -0.84 23.34
N CYS A 410 16.81 -1.18 22.09
CA CYS A 410 16.77 -2.54 21.56
C CYS A 410 18.17 -3.19 21.67
N ASN A 411 18.56 -3.56 22.89
CA ASN A 411 19.91 -4.01 23.23
C ASN A 411 20.08 -5.52 23.53
N THR A 412 19.00 -6.30 23.48
CA THR A 412 19.06 -7.76 23.75
C THR A 412 19.77 -8.48 22.60
N ARG A 413 20.77 -9.32 22.89
CA ARG A 413 21.51 -10.05 21.84
C ARG A 413 20.72 -11.21 21.26
N CYS A 414 20.83 -11.42 19.95
CA CYS A 414 20.23 -12.54 19.25
C CYS A 414 20.93 -13.88 19.58
N SER A 415 20.17 -14.98 19.71
CA SER A 415 20.75 -16.29 20.05
C SER A 415 21.63 -16.89 18.96
N GLY A 416 21.36 -16.56 17.69
CA GLY A 416 22.15 -17.01 16.54
C GLY A 416 23.22 -16.02 16.10
N SER A 417 23.38 -14.88 16.78
CA SER A 417 24.38 -13.87 16.42
C SER A 417 24.66 -12.89 17.56
N SER A 418 25.91 -12.84 18.03
CA SER A 418 26.35 -11.85 19.02
C SER A 418 26.43 -10.42 18.48
N GLN A 419 26.47 -10.21 17.15
CA GLN A 419 26.62 -8.87 16.55
C GLN A 419 25.31 -8.10 16.35
N HIS A 420 24.15 -8.76 16.47
CA HIS A 420 22.85 -8.16 16.18
C HIS A 420 22.00 -8.09 17.44
N SER A 421 21.10 -7.11 17.51
CA SER A 421 20.10 -7.00 18.56
C SER A 421 18.73 -7.56 18.14
N CYS A 422 18.05 -8.19 19.09
CA CYS A 422 16.77 -8.85 18.94
C CYS A 422 15.80 -8.35 20.02
N GLY A 423 15.46 -7.05 19.95
CA GLY A 423 14.60 -6.37 20.91
C GLY A 423 15.33 -5.88 22.16
N GLY A 424 14.57 -5.59 23.21
CA GLY A 424 15.08 -5.06 24.48
C GLY A 424 14.02 -5.11 25.58
N HIS A 425 14.24 -4.38 26.67
CA HIS A 425 13.27 -4.35 27.77
C HIS A 425 12.03 -3.56 27.37
N ASN A 426 10.91 -4.26 27.13
CA ASN A 426 9.67 -3.70 26.57
C ASN A 426 9.89 -2.98 25.23
N THR A 427 10.83 -3.45 24.43
CA THR A 427 11.12 -2.90 23.10
C THR A 427 11.37 -4.02 22.09
N ILE A 428 11.08 -3.76 20.83
CA ILE A 428 11.26 -4.72 19.72
C ILE A 428 11.91 -4.05 18.53
N ASN A 429 12.77 -4.78 17.81
CA ASN A 429 13.29 -4.32 16.52
C ASN A 429 12.31 -4.72 15.42
N VAL A 430 11.89 -3.78 14.60
CA VAL A 430 10.95 -4.03 13.49
C VAL A 430 11.67 -3.87 12.16
N TYR A 431 11.34 -4.73 11.21
CA TYR A 431 11.95 -4.81 9.88
C TYR A 431 10.86 -4.93 8.81
N ASN A 432 11.12 -4.37 7.64
CA ASN A 432 10.39 -4.68 6.42
C ASN A 432 10.98 -5.95 5.80
N THR A 433 10.12 -6.78 5.19
CA THR A 433 10.50 -8.00 4.47
C THR A 433 10.75 -7.79 2.96
N GLY A 434 10.47 -6.61 2.43
CA GLY A 434 10.54 -6.30 1.00
C GLY A 434 9.26 -6.63 0.23
N LEU A 435 8.18 -7.01 0.93
CA LEU A 435 6.84 -7.08 0.33
C LEU A 435 6.21 -5.69 0.40
N GLU A 436 5.80 -5.13 -0.73
CA GLU A 436 5.05 -3.88 -0.75
C GLU A 436 3.65 -4.12 -0.20
N TRP A 437 3.34 -3.43 0.90
CA TRP A 437 1.99 -3.37 1.44
C TRP A 437 1.79 -1.98 2.02
N GLN A 438 1.20 -1.09 1.22
CA GLN A 438 0.86 0.26 1.64
C GLN A 438 -0.38 0.20 2.55
N THR A 439 -0.23 -0.25 3.80
CA THR A 439 -1.24 0.10 4.81
C THR A 439 -0.99 1.53 5.25
N SER A 440 -1.92 2.44 4.97
CA SER A 440 -2.08 3.63 5.81
C SER A 440 -2.22 3.16 7.25
N THR A 441 -1.35 3.69 8.10
CA THR A 441 -1.28 3.45 9.54
C THR A 441 -2.64 3.80 10.14
N ILE A 442 -3.35 2.78 10.64
CA ILE A 442 -4.39 3.01 11.64
C ILE A 442 -3.62 3.31 12.92
N GLY A 443 -3.78 4.49 13.50
CA GLY A 443 -3.30 4.70 14.85
C GLY A 443 -4.05 3.74 15.78
N ASN A 444 -3.31 2.93 16.50
CA ASN A 444 -3.78 2.11 17.62
C ASN A 444 -2.71 2.19 18.72
N TYR A 445 -2.20 3.40 18.94
CA TYR A 445 -1.13 3.63 19.89
C TYR A 445 -1.71 3.81 21.28
N TYR A 446 -1.30 2.95 22.22
CA TYR A 446 -1.81 2.95 23.58
C TYR A 446 -1.27 4.14 24.39
N LEU A 447 -2.16 5.01 24.86
CA LEU A 447 -1.83 6.22 25.61
C LEU A 447 -1.77 5.98 27.12
N GLY A 448 -2.52 4.99 27.61
CA GLY A 448 -2.49 4.58 29.01
C GLY A 448 -3.83 4.07 29.54
N CYS A 449 -3.80 3.67 30.80
CA CYS A 449 -4.98 3.32 31.59
C CYS A 449 -5.46 4.53 32.36
N PHE A 450 -6.76 4.82 32.30
CA PHE A 450 -7.34 5.99 32.95
C PHE A 450 -8.54 5.60 33.80
N GLU A 451 -8.74 6.33 34.90
CA GLU A 451 -9.94 6.20 35.72
C GLU A 451 -11.13 6.84 35.00
N GLU A 452 -12.24 6.11 34.88
CA GLU A 452 -13.53 6.69 34.49
C GLU A 452 -14.54 6.51 35.63
N SER A 453 -15.61 7.30 35.64
CA SER A 453 -16.73 7.09 36.56
C SER A 453 -18.05 7.37 35.87
N GLN A 454 -19.16 6.95 36.47
CA GLN A 454 -20.50 7.16 35.92
C GLN A 454 -20.82 8.65 35.67
N ASN A 455 -20.20 9.54 36.45
CA ASN A 455 -20.37 10.99 36.35
C ASN A 455 -19.23 11.69 35.60
N ASN A 456 -18.17 10.97 35.22
CA ASN A 456 -16.97 11.54 34.59
C ASN A 456 -16.36 10.51 33.63
N ARG A 457 -16.97 10.37 32.45
CA ARG A 457 -16.50 9.49 31.38
C ARG A 457 -15.55 10.26 30.47
N ILE A 458 -14.47 9.61 30.02
CA ILE A 458 -13.42 10.30 29.26
C ILE A 458 -13.89 10.55 27.82
N LEU A 459 -14.46 9.53 27.19
CA LEU A 459 -14.89 9.55 25.79
C LEU A 459 -16.43 9.47 25.70
N HIS A 460 -17.05 10.56 25.26
CA HIS A 460 -18.52 10.74 25.20
C HIS A 460 -19.12 10.64 23.78
N GLY A 461 -18.34 10.19 22.79
CA GLY A 461 -18.81 10.04 21.42
C GLY A 461 -19.59 8.75 21.19
N TYR A 462 -19.25 8.02 20.12
CA TYR A 462 -19.89 6.73 19.83
C TYR A 462 -19.48 5.69 20.87
N SER A 463 -20.45 4.91 21.36
CA SER A 463 -20.15 3.76 22.21
C SER A 463 -21.05 2.57 21.89
N ARG A 464 -20.48 1.37 21.84
CA ARG A 464 -21.23 0.12 21.67
C ARG A 464 -20.46 -1.06 22.24
N SER A 465 -21.21 -2.04 22.75
CA SER A 465 -20.66 -3.34 23.16
C SER A 465 -20.61 -4.29 21.98
N PHE A 466 -19.44 -4.89 21.76
CA PHE A 466 -19.21 -5.88 20.71
C PHE A 466 -18.79 -7.23 21.32
N SER A 467 -19.37 -8.30 20.83
CA SER A 467 -19.01 -9.67 21.22
C SER A 467 -17.57 -10.04 20.83
N VAL A 468 -16.94 -9.25 19.94
CA VAL A 468 -15.58 -9.46 19.41
C VAL A 468 -14.70 -8.19 19.52
N ASN A 469 -14.88 -7.38 20.56
CA ASN A 469 -14.13 -6.15 20.76
C ASN A 469 -12.63 -6.40 20.98
N THR A 470 -11.78 -5.56 20.40
CA THR A 470 -10.33 -5.46 20.65
C THR A 470 -9.92 -3.98 20.56
N PRO A 471 -8.78 -3.54 21.11
CA PRO A 471 -8.30 -2.18 20.90
C PRO A 471 -8.19 -1.83 19.42
N GLU A 472 -7.61 -2.72 18.60
CA GLU A 472 -7.47 -2.49 17.16
C GLU A 472 -8.83 -2.34 16.46
N PHE A 473 -9.78 -3.22 16.79
CA PHE A 473 -11.15 -3.13 16.27
C PHE A 473 -11.80 -1.80 16.66
N CYS A 474 -11.69 -1.41 17.93
CA CYS A 474 -12.27 -0.20 18.45
C CYS A 474 -11.60 1.05 17.85
N SER A 475 -10.27 1.10 17.76
CA SER A 475 -9.53 2.19 17.13
C SER A 475 -9.87 2.35 15.66
N ASN A 476 -10.01 1.25 14.90
CA ASN A 476 -10.43 1.31 13.50
C ASN A 476 -11.87 1.81 13.35
N LEU A 477 -12.78 1.34 14.22
CA LEU A 477 -14.16 1.84 14.23
C LEU A 477 -14.21 3.34 14.52
N CYS A 478 -13.50 3.79 15.55
CA CYS A 478 -13.43 5.19 15.94
C CYS A 478 -12.74 6.05 14.86
N TYR A 479 -11.67 5.54 14.22
CA TYR A 479 -11.02 6.16 13.07
C TYR A 479 -11.99 6.37 11.92
N LYS A 480 -12.73 5.31 11.51
CA LYS A 480 -13.74 5.40 10.43
C LYS A 480 -14.85 6.38 10.76
N PHE A 481 -15.18 6.52 12.04
CA PHE A 481 -16.15 7.50 12.50
C PHE A 481 -15.54 8.89 12.70
N GLY A 482 -14.23 9.10 12.54
CA GLY A 482 -13.59 10.40 12.67
C GLY A 482 -13.29 10.84 14.10
N TYR A 483 -13.16 9.90 15.03
CA TYR A 483 -12.80 10.20 16.42
C TYR A 483 -11.29 10.11 16.63
N LEU A 484 -10.70 11.07 17.35
CA LEU A 484 -9.26 11.15 17.63
C LEU A 484 -8.78 10.04 18.57
N TYR A 485 -9.66 9.64 19.47
CA TYR A 485 -9.37 8.65 20.49
C TYR A 485 -10.40 7.53 20.47
N SER A 486 -9.90 6.36 20.85
CA SER A 486 -10.71 5.18 21.12
C SER A 486 -10.40 4.69 22.52
N GLY A 487 -11.40 4.13 23.17
CA GLY A 487 -11.35 3.66 24.53
C GLY A 487 -12.01 2.31 24.61
N VAL A 488 -11.34 1.36 25.25
CA VAL A 488 -11.90 0.04 25.54
C VAL A 488 -12.06 -0.12 27.03
N THR A 489 -13.25 -0.56 27.43
CA THR A 489 -13.59 -0.81 28.84
C THR A 489 -14.46 -2.05 28.94
N TYR A 490 -14.50 -2.62 30.14
CA TYR A 490 -15.32 -3.75 30.52
C TYR A 490 -15.44 -4.86 29.45
N LYS A 491 -14.30 -5.32 28.90
CA LYS A 491 -14.16 -6.45 27.96
C LYS A 491 -14.71 -6.22 26.55
N SER A 492 -15.94 -5.74 26.44
CA SER A 492 -16.71 -5.71 25.20
C SER A 492 -17.04 -4.30 24.73
N GLU A 493 -16.87 -3.31 25.59
CA GLU A 493 -17.33 -1.95 25.30
C GLU A 493 -16.25 -1.17 24.59
N CYS A 494 -16.63 -0.59 23.46
CA CYS A 494 -15.83 0.34 22.69
C CYS A 494 -16.44 1.73 22.82
N PHE A 495 -15.60 2.71 23.10
CA PHE A 495 -15.92 4.13 23.23
C PHE A 495 -15.04 4.92 22.26
N CYS A 496 -15.61 5.93 21.64
CA CYS A 496 -14.91 6.85 20.79
C CYS A 496 -15.08 8.28 21.32
N GLY A 497 -14.07 9.13 21.13
CA GLY A 497 -14.19 10.52 21.53
C GLY A 497 -13.03 11.36 21.04
N ASN A 498 -13.16 12.67 21.16
CA ASN A 498 -12.13 13.64 20.77
C ASN A 498 -11.44 14.30 21.97
N ARG A 499 -11.94 14.05 23.18
CA ARG A 499 -11.39 14.63 24.39
C ARG A 499 -10.03 14.02 24.72
N SER A 500 -9.05 14.88 24.96
CA SER A 500 -7.70 14.45 25.31
C SER A 500 -7.71 13.72 26.66
N PRO A 501 -7.06 12.54 26.75
CA PRO A 501 -6.98 11.81 28.02
C PRO A 501 -5.98 12.42 29.01
N ASN A 502 -5.18 13.42 28.61
CA ASN A 502 -4.14 14.02 29.46
C ASN A 502 -4.64 15.18 30.34
N GLU A 503 -5.96 15.39 30.45
CA GLU A 503 -6.51 16.45 31.30
C GLU A 503 -6.44 16.09 32.81
N PRO A 504 -6.19 17.06 33.72
CA PRO A 504 -5.96 16.80 35.15
C PRO A 504 -7.09 16.05 35.87
N GLN A 505 -8.31 16.12 35.33
CA GLN A 505 -9.50 15.47 35.86
C GLN A 505 -9.63 13.97 35.54
N PHE A 506 -8.72 13.43 34.72
CA PHE A 506 -8.65 12.01 34.39
C PHE A 506 -7.32 11.43 34.86
N PRO A 507 -7.24 10.94 36.10
CA PRO A 507 -6.02 10.36 36.62
C PRO A 507 -5.54 9.23 35.72
N LYS A 508 -4.33 9.36 35.18
CA LYS A 508 -3.61 8.25 34.57
C LYS A 508 -3.21 7.27 35.67
N LEU A 509 -3.59 6.02 35.50
CA LEU A 509 -3.41 4.96 36.46
C LEU A 509 -2.25 4.03 36.05
N ASP A 510 -1.83 3.17 36.98
CA ASP A 510 -1.00 2.03 36.64
C ASP A 510 -1.77 1.13 35.64
N ASP A 511 -1.14 0.81 34.50
CA ASP A 511 -1.69 -0.05 33.46
C ASP A 511 -2.15 -1.41 34.00
N LYS A 512 -1.66 -1.82 35.18
CA LYS A 512 -2.11 -3.01 35.88
C LYS A 512 -3.59 -3.00 36.19
N GLN A 513 -4.21 -1.83 36.34
CA GLN A 513 -5.63 -1.67 36.65
C GLN A 513 -6.54 -1.89 35.43
N CYS A 514 -6.04 -1.68 34.21
CA CYS A 514 -6.72 -2.08 32.98
C CYS A 514 -6.43 -3.57 32.72
N ASN A 515 -7.05 -4.45 33.52
CA ASN A 515 -6.79 -5.89 33.57
C ASN A 515 -7.91 -6.78 33.01
N THR A 516 -9.01 -6.19 32.53
CA THR A 516 -10.11 -6.95 31.94
C THR A 516 -9.76 -7.41 30.52
N LYS A 517 -10.03 -8.68 30.23
CA LYS A 517 -9.72 -9.30 28.94
C LYS A 517 -10.73 -8.92 27.88
N CYS A 518 -10.27 -8.69 26.65
CA CYS A 518 -11.14 -8.32 25.55
C CYS A 518 -12.06 -9.48 25.12
N SER A 519 -13.25 -9.16 24.59
CA SER A 519 -14.19 -10.17 24.07
C SER A 519 -13.74 -10.75 22.72
N GLY A 520 -13.00 -9.98 21.91
CA GLY A 520 -12.50 -10.39 20.59
C GLY A 520 -11.09 -10.98 20.57
N ASP A 521 -10.27 -10.71 21.58
CA ASP A 521 -8.98 -11.38 21.77
C ASP A 521 -8.66 -11.46 23.25
N ALA A 522 -8.80 -12.65 23.82
CA ALA A 522 -8.57 -12.85 25.24
C ALA A 522 -7.11 -12.53 25.64
N ASN A 523 -6.15 -12.54 24.71
CA ASN A 523 -4.76 -12.15 24.99
C ASN A 523 -4.56 -10.64 25.17
N GLN A 524 -5.52 -9.83 24.73
CA GLN A 524 -5.49 -8.38 24.87
C GLN A 524 -6.32 -7.93 26.08
N PHE A 525 -6.11 -6.68 26.48
CA PHE A 525 -6.81 -6.05 27.59
C PHE A 525 -7.71 -4.93 27.07
N CYS A 526 -8.95 -4.89 27.57
CA CYS A 526 -9.98 -3.93 27.21
C CYS A 526 -10.50 -3.24 28.47
N GLY A 527 -9.60 -2.46 29.09
CA GLY A 527 -9.88 -1.68 30.29
C GLY A 527 -10.04 -2.53 31.56
N GLY A 528 -10.97 -2.12 32.42
CA GLY A 528 -11.28 -2.70 33.73
C GLY A 528 -12.62 -2.16 34.24
N GLY A 529 -13.07 -2.60 35.42
CA GLY A 529 -14.26 -2.00 36.05
C GLY A 529 -14.01 -0.53 36.34
N TRP A 530 -14.67 0.39 35.62
CA TRP A 530 -14.42 1.83 35.68
C TRP A 530 -12.97 2.24 35.34
N ARG A 531 -12.33 1.47 34.46
CA ARG A 531 -10.97 1.73 33.96
C ARG A 531 -10.98 1.66 32.45
N MET A 532 -10.58 2.74 31.78
CA MET A 532 -10.56 2.81 30.33
C MET A 532 -9.13 2.73 29.82
N GLY A 533 -8.85 1.78 28.94
CA GLY A 533 -7.62 1.79 28.15
C GLY A 533 -7.82 2.69 26.94
N VAL A 534 -7.07 3.79 26.84
CA VAL A 534 -7.26 4.80 25.78
C VAL A 534 -6.14 4.70 24.73
N PHE A 535 -6.52 4.80 23.46
CA PHE A 535 -5.67 4.67 22.29
C PHE A 535 -5.88 5.84 21.33
N SER A 536 -4.80 6.35 20.75
CA SER A 536 -4.84 7.27 19.61
C SER A 536 -5.31 6.52 18.37
N THR A 537 -6.28 7.07 17.63
CA THR A 537 -6.71 6.53 16.32
C THR A 537 -5.77 6.93 15.19
N GLY A 538 -4.81 7.83 15.45
CA GLY A 538 -3.91 8.41 14.46
C GLY A 538 -4.54 9.53 13.63
N LEU A 539 -5.78 9.95 13.96
CA LEU A 539 -6.35 11.19 13.46
C LEU A 539 -5.84 12.35 14.29
N TYR A 540 -5.49 13.45 13.63
CA TYR A 540 -5.18 14.72 14.27
C TYR A 540 -6.42 15.62 14.26
N ASP A 541 -6.69 16.31 15.38
CA ASP A 541 -7.82 17.23 15.48
C ASP A 541 -7.66 18.36 14.48
N PHE A 542 -8.72 18.65 13.72
CA PHE A 542 -8.70 19.68 12.72
C PHE A 542 -9.62 20.85 13.13
N PRO A 543 -9.05 22.01 13.50
CA PRO A 543 -9.84 23.16 13.95
C PRO A 543 -10.60 23.77 12.77
N ILE A 544 -11.92 23.93 12.89
CA ILE A 544 -12.81 24.47 11.84
C ILE A 544 -13.16 25.95 12.01
N GLU A 545 -12.65 26.59 13.06
CA GLU A 545 -12.85 28.02 13.31
C GLU A 545 -12.33 28.84 12.12
N ASP A 546 -13.13 29.79 11.64
CA ASP A 546 -12.83 30.65 10.49
C ASP A 546 -12.74 29.92 9.12
N ARG A 547 -13.13 28.64 9.05
CA ARG A 547 -13.08 27.80 7.84
C ARG A 547 -14.43 27.56 7.17
N TYR A 548 -15.53 28.05 7.73
CA TYR A 548 -16.86 27.92 7.13
C TYR A 548 -16.98 28.80 5.88
N ILE A 549 -17.30 28.19 4.74
CA ILE A 549 -17.43 28.87 3.44
C ILE A 549 -18.86 29.36 3.20
N GLY A 550 -19.86 28.57 3.59
CA GLY A 550 -21.27 28.90 3.43
C GLY A 550 -22.19 27.69 3.22
N CYS A 551 -23.48 27.99 3.06
CA CYS A 551 -24.55 27.06 2.74
C CYS A 551 -24.81 26.99 1.23
N PHE A 552 -24.96 25.78 0.67
CA PHE A 552 -25.11 25.56 -0.78
C PHE A 552 -26.26 24.60 -1.12
N VAL A 553 -26.88 24.75 -2.29
CA VAL A 553 -27.84 23.78 -2.86
C VAL A 553 -27.10 22.56 -3.41
N LEU A 554 -27.57 21.35 -3.08
CA LEU A 554 -27.05 20.11 -3.65
C LEU A 554 -27.87 19.74 -4.91
N GLU A 555 -27.33 19.95 -6.11
CA GLU A 555 -27.96 19.46 -7.36
C GLU A 555 -27.33 18.14 -7.85
N ASP A 556 -28.17 17.19 -8.27
CA ASP A 556 -27.85 15.76 -8.44
C ASP A 556 -27.08 15.40 -9.72
N VAL A 557 -26.40 16.36 -10.35
CA VAL A 557 -25.77 16.15 -11.66
C VAL A 557 -24.25 16.31 -11.53
N SER A 558 -23.56 15.18 -11.31
CA SER A 558 -22.12 14.97 -11.57
C SER A 558 -21.08 15.45 -10.56
N LEU A 559 -21.33 15.36 -9.25
CA LEU A 559 -20.32 15.73 -8.24
C LEU A 559 -19.28 14.62 -7.99
N ASN A 560 -18.00 14.96 -8.11
CA ASN A 560 -16.83 14.12 -7.87
C ASN A 560 -16.39 14.14 -6.38
N TYR A 561 -17.34 13.98 -5.45
CA TYR A 561 -17.07 13.91 -4.01
C TYR A 561 -17.00 12.46 -3.51
N THR A 562 -16.28 12.25 -2.41
CA THR A 562 -16.37 11.01 -1.62
C THR A 562 -17.34 11.22 -0.47
N LYS A 563 -18.43 10.46 -0.44
CA LYS A 563 -19.46 10.53 0.61
C LYS A 563 -19.17 9.53 1.72
N PHE A 564 -19.14 10.02 2.96
CA PHE A 564 -19.11 9.26 4.20
C PHE A 564 -20.42 9.46 4.97
N GLU A 565 -20.99 8.39 5.52
CA GLU A 565 -22.19 8.49 6.34
C GLU A 565 -21.80 8.40 7.83
N LEU A 566 -21.84 9.53 8.53
CA LEU A 566 -21.53 9.65 9.95
C LEU A 566 -22.81 9.50 10.79
N ILE A 567 -23.39 8.30 10.74
CA ILE A 567 -24.64 7.95 11.43
C ILE A 567 -24.55 8.34 12.91
N ASN A 568 -25.48 9.20 13.34
CA ASN A 568 -25.62 9.73 14.71
C ASN A 568 -24.44 10.53 15.27
N THR A 569 -23.44 10.86 14.47
CA THR A 569 -22.22 11.52 14.97
C THR A 569 -21.69 12.62 14.08
N ASN A 570 -22.39 12.94 12.99
CA ASN A 570 -21.99 13.99 12.08
C ASN A 570 -22.03 15.36 12.79
N VAL A 571 -20.90 16.06 12.71
CA VAL A 571 -20.74 17.48 13.07
C VAL A 571 -19.63 18.07 12.16
N PRO A 572 -19.66 19.39 11.89
CA PRO A 572 -18.66 20.10 11.11
C PRO A 572 -17.20 19.74 11.36
N SER A 573 -16.76 19.78 12.62
CA SER A 573 -15.37 19.52 13.00
C SER A 573 -14.96 18.10 12.65
N LYS A 574 -15.86 17.15 12.85
CA LYS A 574 -15.59 15.73 12.63
C LYS A 574 -15.53 15.37 11.16
N CYS A 575 -16.48 15.88 10.35
CA CYS A 575 -16.42 15.72 8.91
C CYS A 575 -15.13 16.35 8.35
N SER A 576 -14.79 17.54 8.82
CA SER A 576 -13.56 18.26 8.48
C SER A 576 -12.29 17.49 8.83
N THR A 577 -12.21 16.91 10.04
CA THR A 577 -11.10 16.05 10.47
C THR A 577 -10.96 14.81 9.58
N ILE A 578 -12.05 14.12 9.25
CA ILE A 578 -12.00 12.94 8.37
C ILE A 578 -11.48 13.32 7.00
N CYS A 579 -12.06 14.38 6.40
CA CYS A 579 -11.67 14.83 5.08
C CYS A 579 -10.21 15.30 5.05
N HIS A 580 -9.77 16.07 6.04
CA HIS A 580 -8.39 16.57 6.13
C HIS A 580 -7.38 15.42 6.26
N ASN A 581 -7.59 14.50 7.21
CA ASN A 581 -6.68 13.36 7.42
C ASN A 581 -6.72 12.36 6.25
N ALA A 582 -7.79 12.36 5.45
CA ALA A 582 -7.87 11.60 4.20
C ALA A 582 -7.29 12.36 2.98
N GLY A 583 -6.75 13.57 3.19
CA GLY A 583 -6.08 14.37 2.16
C GLY A 583 -7.00 15.23 1.29
N TYR A 584 -8.24 15.46 1.70
CA TYR A 584 -9.22 16.28 0.98
C TYR A 584 -9.17 17.75 1.43
N LYS A 585 -9.48 18.66 0.50
CA LYS A 585 -9.42 20.12 0.72
C LYS A 585 -10.69 20.71 1.31
N PHE A 586 -11.84 20.08 1.09
CA PHE A 586 -13.12 20.58 1.56
C PHE A 586 -13.90 19.48 2.28
N ALA A 587 -14.63 19.88 3.31
CA ALA A 587 -15.65 19.06 3.96
C ALA A 587 -17.02 19.69 3.77
N GLY A 588 -17.95 18.92 3.22
CA GLY A 588 -19.36 19.27 3.12
C GLY A 588 -20.19 18.48 4.12
N VAL A 589 -21.14 19.12 4.78
CA VAL A 589 -21.92 18.54 5.88
C VAL A 589 -23.41 18.72 5.61
N MET A 590 -24.14 17.62 5.53
CA MET A 590 -25.59 17.61 5.31
C MET A 590 -26.25 16.43 6.04
N GLY A 591 -27.02 16.71 7.08
CA GLY A 591 -27.66 15.70 7.93
C GLY A 591 -26.64 14.73 8.52
N ILE A 592 -26.76 13.44 8.19
CA ILE A 592 -25.80 12.39 8.57
C ILE A 592 -24.63 12.24 7.57
N ASN A 593 -24.65 12.97 6.46
CA ASN A 593 -23.71 12.81 5.37
C ASN A 593 -22.56 13.81 5.51
N CYS A 594 -21.34 13.29 5.39
CA CYS A 594 -20.10 14.02 5.28
C CYS A 594 -19.55 13.82 3.87
N PHE A 595 -19.21 14.90 3.20
CA PHE A 595 -18.74 14.91 1.82
C PHE A 595 -17.32 15.42 1.81
N CYS A 596 -16.37 14.59 1.43
CA CYS A 596 -15.00 15.01 1.25
C CYS A 596 -14.75 15.26 -0.23
N SER A 597 -14.28 16.47 -0.53
CA SER A 597 -14.08 16.90 -1.91
C SER A 597 -12.76 17.65 -2.02
N ASN A 598 -12.15 17.58 -3.19
CA ASN A 598 -11.06 18.48 -3.55
C ASN A 598 -11.56 19.76 -4.25
N HIS A 599 -12.88 19.89 -4.36
CA HIS A 599 -13.63 20.92 -5.06
C HIS A 599 -14.74 21.48 -4.19
N ALA A 600 -14.82 22.81 -4.07
CA ALA A 600 -15.95 23.48 -3.45
C ALA A 600 -17.16 23.52 -4.41
N PRO A 601 -18.42 23.56 -3.92
CA PRO A 601 -19.58 23.81 -4.76
C PRO A 601 -19.47 25.17 -5.47
N GLU A 602 -20.12 25.30 -6.63
CA GLU A 602 -20.10 26.53 -7.41
C GLU A 602 -20.75 27.68 -6.63
N TYR A 603 -20.23 28.90 -6.76
CA TYR A 603 -20.71 30.05 -5.99
C TYR A 603 -22.18 30.41 -6.28
N ASN A 604 -22.66 30.15 -7.50
CA ASN A 604 -24.07 30.31 -7.90
C ASN A 604 -25.04 29.39 -7.14
N GLN A 605 -24.55 28.30 -6.53
CA GLN A 605 -25.31 27.39 -5.68
C GLN A 605 -25.36 27.86 -4.22
N LYS A 606 -24.61 28.91 -3.87
CA LYS A 606 -24.59 29.47 -2.52
C LYS A 606 -25.94 30.11 -2.21
N VAL A 607 -26.50 29.75 -1.06
CA VAL A 607 -27.74 30.30 -0.52
C VAL A 607 -27.48 30.98 0.81
N ASP A 608 -28.48 31.69 1.31
CA ASP A 608 -28.43 32.26 2.65
C ASP A 608 -28.15 31.16 3.70
N ASP A 609 -27.25 31.43 4.64
CA ASP A 609 -26.83 30.48 5.67
C ASP A 609 -27.98 30.01 6.58
N ASN A 610 -29.04 30.81 6.70
CA ASN A 610 -30.25 30.42 7.43
C ASN A 610 -30.98 29.23 6.77
N ASN A 611 -30.67 28.88 5.52
CA ASN A 611 -31.18 27.67 4.87
C ASN A 611 -30.42 26.40 5.26
N CYS A 612 -29.29 26.53 5.97
CA CYS A 612 -28.57 25.42 6.59
C CYS A 612 -28.86 25.39 8.10
N ASP A 613 -30.13 25.22 8.43
CA ASP A 613 -30.69 25.25 9.78
C ASP A 613 -30.88 23.86 10.40
N THR A 614 -30.61 22.79 9.65
CA THR A 614 -30.77 21.42 10.15
C THR A 614 -29.75 21.18 11.26
N THR A 615 -30.24 20.84 12.44
CA THR A 615 -29.37 20.54 13.60
C THR A 615 -28.55 19.28 13.37
N CYS A 616 -27.29 19.30 13.81
CA CYS A 616 -26.43 18.12 13.73
C CYS A 616 -26.88 17.01 14.66
N VAL A 617 -26.87 15.77 14.18
CA VAL A 617 -27.19 14.61 15.02
C VAL A 617 -26.12 14.36 16.08
N GLY A 618 -24.86 14.76 15.83
CA GLY A 618 -23.77 14.60 16.80
C GLY A 618 -23.65 15.72 17.85
N ASP A 619 -24.27 16.88 17.63
CA ASP A 619 -24.29 18.02 18.56
C ASP A 619 -25.42 18.98 18.16
N SER A 620 -26.52 19.02 18.94
CA SER A 620 -27.68 19.85 18.63
C SER A 620 -27.43 21.36 18.73
N SER A 621 -26.26 21.79 19.24
CA SER A 621 -25.83 23.20 19.23
C SER A 621 -25.21 23.64 17.91
N LYS A 622 -24.96 22.71 16.99
CA LYS A 622 -24.38 22.96 15.66
C LYS A 622 -25.40 22.66 14.56
N THR A 623 -25.20 23.26 13.40
CA THR A 623 -25.96 22.96 12.18
C THR A 623 -25.12 22.08 11.24
N CYS A 624 -25.82 21.25 10.47
CA CYS A 624 -25.30 20.25 9.54
C CYS A 624 -26.10 20.31 8.24
N GLY A 625 -26.05 21.43 7.53
CA GLY A 625 -26.80 21.61 6.27
C GLY A 625 -28.28 21.95 6.48
N GLY A 626 -29.10 21.65 5.47
CA GLY A 626 -30.54 21.95 5.38
C GLY A 626 -31.26 20.98 4.44
N GLU A 627 -32.55 21.19 4.18
CA GLU A 627 -33.30 20.39 3.19
C GLU A 627 -32.71 20.60 1.79
N ASP A 628 -32.00 19.57 1.28
CA ASP A 628 -31.16 19.64 0.08
C ASP A 628 -30.11 20.77 0.12
N ARG A 629 -29.60 21.09 1.32
CA ARG A 629 -28.52 22.08 1.51
C ARG A 629 -27.31 21.48 2.23
N ILE A 630 -26.13 21.86 1.79
CA ILE A 630 -24.85 21.43 2.35
C ILE A 630 -24.06 22.61 2.92
N GLN A 631 -23.51 22.43 4.12
CA GLN A 631 -22.55 23.37 4.71
C GLN A 631 -21.14 22.98 4.32
N VAL A 632 -20.35 23.91 3.83
CA VAL A 632 -19.01 23.61 3.31
C VAL A 632 -17.94 24.31 4.14
N TYR A 633 -16.87 23.57 4.44
CA TYR A 633 -15.72 23.98 5.22
C TYR A 633 -14.42 23.81 4.42
N ASP A 634 -13.54 24.79 4.54
CA ASP A 634 -12.22 24.84 3.91
C ASP A 634 -11.13 24.23 4.82
N LEU A 635 -10.61 23.07 4.44
CA LEU A 635 -9.66 22.31 5.25
C LEU A 635 -8.20 22.69 5.03
N ILE A 636 -7.93 23.77 4.30
CA ILE A 636 -6.57 24.25 4.02
C ILE A 636 -6.32 25.69 4.49
N ARG A 637 -7.37 26.46 4.78
CA ARG A 637 -7.29 27.86 5.26
C ARG A 637 -6.62 28.06 6.64
N GLN A 638 -5.34 28.43 6.73
CA GLN A 638 -4.70 28.73 8.03
C GLN A 638 -5.08 30.13 8.57
N LYS A 639 -5.15 30.26 9.91
CA LYS A 639 -5.44 31.51 10.61
C LYS A 639 -4.17 32.37 10.67
N GLU A 640 -4.21 33.55 10.07
CA GLU A 640 -3.22 34.60 10.30
C GLU A 640 -3.32 35.08 11.76
N GLU A 641 -2.29 34.87 12.57
CA GLU A 641 -2.14 35.58 13.83
C GLU A 641 -1.66 37.00 13.53
N THR A 642 -2.57 37.95 13.71
CA THR A 642 -2.29 39.39 13.71
C THR A 642 -1.27 39.74 14.79
N THR A 643 -0.03 40.02 14.40
CA THR A 643 0.80 40.99 15.12
C THR A 643 1.29 42.06 14.15
N SER A 644 0.88 43.29 14.44
CA SER A 644 1.31 44.47 13.71
C SER A 644 2.82 44.65 13.82
N THR A 645 3.51 44.58 12.70
CA THR A 645 4.59 45.51 12.31
C THR A 645 4.89 45.23 10.84
N ILE A 646 4.87 46.28 10.01
CA ILE A 646 5.38 46.23 8.64
C ILE A 646 6.91 46.31 8.75
N PRO A 647 7.69 45.39 8.15
CA PRO A 647 9.00 45.79 7.66
C PRO A 647 9.37 45.23 6.28
N ASP A 648 9.96 46.13 5.49
CA ASP A 648 10.88 45.99 4.35
C ASP A 648 10.62 44.97 3.24
N THR A 649 10.56 45.53 2.02
CA THR A 649 10.60 44.85 0.73
C THR A 649 11.77 43.88 0.63
N MET A 650 11.48 42.57 0.60
CA MET A 650 12.46 41.52 0.34
C MET A 650 12.81 41.50 -1.16
N HIS A 651 14.08 41.73 -1.50
CA HIS A 651 14.58 41.88 -2.89
C HIS A 651 15.57 40.77 -3.25
N PHE A 652 15.33 40.07 -4.37
CA PHE A 652 16.23 39.05 -4.95
C PHE A 652 16.63 39.48 -6.36
N ASP A 653 17.94 39.55 -6.64
CA ASP A 653 18.53 39.90 -7.94
C ASP A 653 19.79 39.06 -8.15
N ASP A 654 19.97 38.54 -9.36
CA ASP A 654 21.16 37.78 -9.74
C ASP A 654 21.64 38.27 -11.11
N SER A 655 22.87 38.81 -11.15
CA SER A 655 23.49 39.29 -12.39
C SER A 655 24.12 38.19 -13.23
N PHE A 656 24.16 36.95 -12.72
CA PHE A 656 24.84 35.81 -13.31
C PHE A 656 26.31 36.11 -13.67
N GLU A 657 27.04 36.83 -12.81
CA GLU A 657 28.52 36.90 -12.89
C GLU A 657 29.16 35.51 -12.64
N TYR A 658 28.53 34.73 -11.76
CA TYR A 658 28.83 33.31 -11.49
C TYR A 658 27.54 32.59 -11.05
N LEU A 659 27.51 31.26 -11.12
CA LEU A 659 26.35 30.48 -10.69
C LEU A 659 26.36 30.29 -9.17
N ASN A 660 25.55 31.08 -8.44
CA ASN A 660 25.53 31.06 -6.98
C ASN A 660 24.65 29.91 -6.42
N LEU A 661 25.23 28.71 -6.35
CA LEU A 661 24.55 27.49 -5.86
C LEU A 661 24.43 27.39 -4.33
N ASN A 662 25.09 28.28 -3.58
CA ASN A 662 25.14 28.20 -2.12
C ASN A 662 24.10 29.07 -1.43
N SER A 663 23.64 30.15 -2.08
CA SER A 663 22.72 31.10 -1.46
C SER A 663 21.59 31.60 -2.37
N ALA A 664 21.59 31.29 -3.66
CA ALA A 664 20.55 31.74 -4.59
C ALA A 664 19.85 30.56 -5.27
N TRP A 665 20.62 29.70 -5.95
CA TRP A 665 20.07 28.61 -6.76
C TRP A 665 20.40 27.23 -6.19
N SER A 666 19.61 26.24 -6.58
CA SER A 666 19.89 24.82 -6.37
C SER A 666 19.52 24.05 -7.63
N HIS A 667 20.22 22.97 -7.93
CA HIS A 667 19.82 22.04 -8.98
C HIS A 667 18.68 21.15 -8.49
N ASP A 668 17.61 21.02 -9.28
CA ASP A 668 16.60 19.98 -9.09
C ASP A 668 17.07 18.71 -9.81
N VAL A 669 17.63 17.75 -9.06
CA VAL A 669 18.31 16.56 -9.61
C VAL A 669 17.39 15.35 -9.54
N PHE A 670 16.84 14.94 -10.70
CA PHE A 670 15.94 13.79 -10.79
C PHE A 670 15.80 13.25 -12.21
N ILE A 671 15.34 12.01 -12.31
CA ILE A 671 14.88 11.39 -13.54
C ILE A 671 13.41 11.77 -13.72
N ALA A 672 13.05 12.42 -14.83
CA ALA A 672 11.68 12.87 -15.07
C ALA A 672 10.68 11.70 -15.10
N GLN A 673 9.54 11.89 -14.43
CA GLN A 673 8.43 10.91 -14.29
C GLN A 673 7.09 11.67 -14.45
N GLU A 674 5.99 11.14 -13.89
CA GLU A 674 4.72 11.85 -13.81
C GLU A 674 4.89 13.25 -13.17
N PRO A 675 4.17 14.27 -13.65
CA PRO A 675 3.05 14.22 -14.62
C PRO A 675 3.47 14.30 -16.11
N ASP A 676 4.64 14.87 -16.42
CA ASP A 676 5.00 15.30 -17.79
C ASP A 676 5.73 14.22 -18.59
N PHE A 677 6.37 13.27 -17.89
CA PHE A 677 7.11 12.13 -18.47
C PHE A 677 8.16 12.55 -19.51
N GLU A 678 8.87 13.64 -19.25
CA GLU A 678 9.93 14.18 -20.11
C GLU A 678 11.05 13.15 -20.33
N PHE A 679 11.72 13.19 -21.49
CA PHE A 679 12.78 12.22 -21.82
C PHE A 679 14.16 12.65 -21.33
N VAL A 680 14.20 13.33 -20.18
CA VAL A 680 15.39 13.95 -19.60
C VAL A 680 15.74 13.40 -18.23
N VAL A 681 17.03 13.41 -17.95
CA VAL A 681 17.60 13.36 -16.60
C VAL A 681 18.03 14.77 -16.25
N TYR A 682 17.45 15.36 -15.20
CA TYR A 682 17.94 16.61 -14.65
C TYR A 682 19.12 16.35 -13.72
N ASN A 683 20.24 17.00 -13.97
CA ASN A 683 21.50 16.78 -13.26
C ASN A 683 22.22 18.11 -12.99
N SER A 684 23.21 18.08 -12.10
CA SER A 684 24.05 19.22 -11.70
C SER A 684 25.33 19.37 -12.54
N SER A 685 25.36 18.78 -13.74
CA SER A 685 26.55 18.84 -14.60
C SER A 685 26.81 20.24 -15.15
N GLU A 686 28.07 20.69 -15.05
CA GLU A 686 28.53 21.93 -15.67
C GLU A 686 28.45 21.93 -17.21
N GLN A 687 28.22 20.77 -17.83
CA GLN A 687 27.95 20.71 -19.28
C GLN A 687 26.54 21.18 -19.63
N ASN A 688 25.62 21.11 -18.67
CA ASN A 688 24.19 21.35 -18.84
C ASN A 688 23.71 22.66 -18.22
N SER A 689 24.37 23.15 -17.17
CA SER A 689 24.12 24.48 -16.60
C SER A 689 25.42 25.16 -16.21
N PHE A 690 25.71 26.32 -16.76
CA PHE A 690 26.92 27.09 -16.46
C PHE A 690 26.71 28.56 -16.76
N VAL A 691 27.54 29.40 -16.16
CA VAL A 691 27.59 30.83 -16.48
C VAL A 691 28.72 31.12 -17.46
N LYS A 692 28.44 31.91 -18.49
CA LYS A 692 29.43 32.38 -19.47
C LYS A 692 29.09 33.80 -19.90
N ASN A 693 30.06 34.70 -19.82
CA ASN A 693 29.93 36.11 -20.23
C ASN A 693 28.76 36.86 -19.53
N GLY A 694 28.50 36.60 -18.25
CA GLY A 694 27.41 37.24 -17.51
C GLY A 694 26.02 36.66 -17.81
N GLU A 695 25.95 35.51 -18.49
CA GLU A 695 24.71 34.83 -18.83
C GLU A 695 24.70 33.45 -18.18
N LEU A 696 23.57 33.02 -17.61
CA LEU A 696 23.28 31.63 -17.28
C LEU A 696 22.86 30.91 -18.56
N LEU A 697 23.52 29.79 -18.88
CA LEU A 697 23.17 28.92 -19.99
C LEU A 697 22.69 27.57 -19.45
N ILE A 698 21.50 27.14 -19.88
CA ILE A 698 20.97 25.79 -19.64
C ILE A 698 20.79 25.09 -20.98
N ARG A 699 21.48 23.97 -21.20
CA ARG A 699 21.42 23.21 -22.47
C ARG A 699 21.29 21.70 -22.27
N PRO A 700 20.53 21.00 -23.13
CA PRO A 700 20.47 19.55 -23.12
C PRO A 700 21.73 18.95 -23.79
N THR A 701 22.15 17.79 -23.30
CA THR A 701 23.24 16.97 -23.87
C THR A 701 22.78 15.53 -24.01
N ILE A 702 23.47 14.76 -24.85
CA ILE A 702 23.09 13.39 -25.19
C ILE A 702 23.94 12.36 -24.43
N GLN A 703 23.30 11.30 -23.93
CA GLN A 703 23.99 10.17 -23.32
C GLN A 703 24.47 9.16 -24.38
N SER A 704 25.46 8.34 -24.00
CA SER A 704 25.98 7.31 -24.91
C SER A 704 24.96 6.20 -25.21
N ASP A 705 24.97 5.73 -26.47
CA ASP A 705 24.13 4.63 -26.97
C ASP A 705 24.20 3.37 -26.11
N SER A 706 25.37 3.04 -25.57
CA SER A 706 25.59 1.87 -24.71
C SER A 706 25.00 2.05 -23.32
N PHE A 707 25.16 3.24 -22.73
CA PHE A 707 24.66 3.51 -21.39
C PHE A 707 23.14 3.51 -21.35
N ILE A 708 22.48 4.09 -22.34
CA ILE A 708 21.01 4.18 -22.29
C ILE A 708 20.31 2.82 -22.49
N LYS A 709 20.96 1.86 -23.19
CA LYS A 709 20.37 0.56 -23.54
C LYS A 709 20.62 -0.51 -22.48
N SER A 710 21.71 -0.40 -21.72
CA SER A 710 22.14 -1.44 -20.77
C SER A 710 22.72 -0.90 -19.47
N GLY A 711 22.69 0.42 -19.25
CA GLY A 711 23.25 1.05 -18.06
C GLY A 711 22.33 0.96 -16.85
N HIS A 712 22.94 1.28 -15.71
CA HIS A 712 22.28 1.58 -14.45
C HIS A 712 22.59 3.04 -14.12
N LEU A 713 21.55 3.88 -14.04
CA LEU A 713 21.66 5.27 -13.63
C LEU A 713 21.32 5.38 -12.14
N SER A 714 22.19 6.04 -11.38
CA SER A 714 21.96 6.44 -9.99
C SER A 714 22.41 7.88 -9.83
N LEU A 715 21.50 8.77 -9.43
CA LEU A 715 21.80 10.19 -9.29
C LEU A 715 22.40 10.52 -7.92
N ASN A 716 23.56 11.18 -7.93
CA ASN A 716 24.16 11.72 -6.72
C ASN A 716 23.46 13.03 -6.37
N GLY A 717 22.99 13.17 -5.13
CA GLY A 717 22.27 14.38 -4.69
C GLY A 717 20.85 14.49 -5.24
N CYS A 718 20.18 13.36 -5.50
CA CYS A 718 18.79 13.35 -5.97
C CYS A 718 17.87 14.14 -5.03
N THR A 719 17.04 15.01 -5.60
CA THR A 719 16.14 15.92 -4.87
C THR A 719 14.75 15.35 -4.64
N LYS A 720 14.45 14.16 -5.19
CA LYS A 720 13.21 13.39 -4.96
C LYS A 720 13.49 12.23 -4.00
N ASN A 721 12.47 11.43 -3.66
CA ASN A 721 12.59 10.33 -2.68
C ASN A 721 13.72 9.35 -3.02
N VAL A 722 14.72 9.24 -2.14
CA VAL A 722 15.90 8.39 -2.34
C VAL A 722 15.48 6.92 -2.51
N GLY A 723 15.95 6.27 -3.58
CA GLY A 723 15.59 4.90 -3.92
C GLY A 723 14.32 4.74 -4.77
N SER A 724 13.65 5.84 -5.13
CA SER A 724 12.56 5.85 -6.13
C SER A 724 13.09 5.80 -7.58
N ASN A 725 12.19 5.53 -8.53
CA ASN A 725 12.48 5.57 -9.97
C ASN A 725 12.87 6.98 -10.49
N SER A 726 12.68 8.02 -9.69
CA SER A 726 13.14 9.38 -9.97
C SER A 726 14.61 9.60 -9.58
N CYS A 727 15.24 8.66 -8.86
CA CYS A 727 16.64 8.76 -8.42
C CYS A 727 17.52 7.63 -8.96
N THR A 728 16.94 6.45 -9.20
CA THR A 728 17.65 5.30 -9.77
C THR A 728 16.84 4.65 -10.88
N MET A 729 17.50 4.24 -11.96
CA MET A 729 16.83 3.57 -13.09
C MET A 729 17.77 2.58 -13.77
N ASN A 730 17.21 1.45 -14.18
CA ASN A 730 17.89 0.43 -14.96
C ASN A 730 17.31 0.35 -16.36
N ALA A 731 18.18 0.29 -17.37
CA ALA A 731 17.74 -0.01 -18.72
C ALA A 731 17.34 -1.50 -18.81
N VAL A 732 16.08 -1.79 -19.17
CA VAL A 732 15.55 -3.15 -19.32
C VAL A 732 14.66 -3.22 -20.57
N SER A 733 15.09 -4.00 -21.57
CA SER A 733 14.34 -4.23 -22.81
C SER A 733 14.03 -2.91 -23.55
N PHE A 734 12.77 -2.51 -23.67
CA PHE A 734 12.36 -1.27 -24.31
C PHE A 734 12.34 -0.05 -23.37
N ASN A 735 12.46 -0.26 -22.06
CA ASN A 735 12.61 0.80 -21.07
C ASN A 735 14.08 1.20 -21.00
N ILE A 736 14.48 2.14 -21.85
CA ILE A 736 15.84 2.71 -21.85
C ILE A 736 16.00 3.74 -20.72
N ILE A 737 17.24 4.04 -20.32
CA ILE A 737 17.50 5.24 -19.50
C ILE A 737 17.22 6.48 -20.36
N PRO A 738 16.66 7.58 -19.80
CA PRO A 738 16.36 8.76 -20.60
C PRO A 738 17.59 9.26 -21.34
N PRO A 739 17.49 9.42 -22.68
CA PRO A 739 18.67 9.63 -23.51
C PRO A 739 19.30 11.01 -23.37
N ILE A 740 18.58 11.96 -22.78
CA ILE A 740 19.01 13.36 -22.65
C ILE A 740 19.35 13.66 -21.20
N VAL A 741 20.44 14.38 -20.97
CA VAL A 741 20.74 15.04 -19.70
C VAL A 741 20.50 16.53 -19.89
N SER A 742 19.86 17.17 -18.93
CA SER A 742 19.63 18.61 -18.92
C SER A 742 19.76 19.14 -17.49
N ALA A 743 19.47 20.42 -17.28
CA ALA A 743 19.44 21.03 -15.96
C ALA A 743 18.15 21.82 -15.72
N ARG A 744 17.77 21.88 -14.45
CA ARG A 744 16.69 22.71 -13.91
C ARG A 744 17.22 23.34 -12.62
N LEU A 745 17.20 24.66 -12.58
CA LEU A 745 17.61 25.45 -11.43
C LEU A 745 16.37 25.98 -10.71
N THR A 746 16.40 25.92 -9.39
CA THR A 746 15.30 26.34 -8.52
C THR A 746 15.80 27.18 -7.36
N THR A 747 15.00 28.14 -6.92
CA THR A 747 15.25 28.90 -5.68
C THR A 747 14.60 28.26 -4.45
N LYS A 748 13.92 27.11 -4.57
CA LYS A 748 13.05 26.48 -3.54
C LYS A 748 13.63 26.43 -2.12
N ASN A 749 14.93 26.20 -1.99
CA ASN A 749 15.59 26.07 -0.68
C ASN A 749 16.21 27.37 -0.16
N ASN A 750 16.30 28.41 -1.00
CA ASN A 750 17.06 29.63 -0.73
C ASN A 750 16.18 30.89 -0.74
N PHE A 751 15.18 30.95 -1.62
CA PHE A 751 14.31 32.10 -1.78
C PHE A 751 12.90 31.66 -2.19
N LEU A 752 11.95 31.99 -1.31
CA LEU A 752 10.52 31.80 -1.48
C LEU A 752 9.87 33.16 -1.30
N PHE A 753 8.82 33.42 -2.07
CA PHE A 753 8.15 34.70 -1.99
C PHE A 753 6.67 34.57 -2.29
N HIS A 754 5.92 35.50 -1.71
CA HIS A 754 4.47 35.51 -1.68
C HIS A 754 4.02 36.89 -2.17
N PHE A 755 3.44 36.93 -3.36
CA PHE A 755 3.18 38.15 -4.13
C PHE A 755 4.45 38.94 -4.50
N GLY A 756 4.32 39.84 -5.45
CA GLY A 756 5.40 40.73 -5.88
C GLY A 756 5.57 40.82 -7.38
N GLN A 757 6.78 41.22 -7.78
CA GLN A 757 7.17 41.35 -9.18
C GLN A 757 8.38 40.46 -9.47
N VAL A 758 8.31 39.72 -10.56
CA VAL A 758 9.42 38.93 -11.08
C VAL A 758 9.68 39.39 -12.50
N GLU A 759 10.94 39.63 -12.81
CA GLU A 759 11.40 39.99 -14.14
C GLU A 759 12.53 39.05 -14.52
N VAL A 760 12.42 38.42 -15.69
CA VAL A 760 13.45 37.52 -16.23
C VAL A 760 13.75 37.94 -17.67
N ILE A 761 15.00 38.30 -17.94
CA ILE A 761 15.46 38.60 -19.30
C ILE A 761 16.12 37.35 -19.88
N ALA A 762 15.46 36.73 -20.87
CA ALA A 762 15.92 35.47 -21.42
C ALA A 762 15.79 35.37 -22.94
N LYS A 763 16.67 34.57 -23.53
CA LYS A 763 16.64 34.15 -24.93
C LYS A 763 16.34 32.64 -24.97
N LEU A 764 15.23 32.26 -25.62
CA LEU A 764 14.72 30.89 -25.61
C LEU A 764 15.47 29.98 -26.62
N PRO A 765 15.62 28.67 -26.34
CA PRO A 765 16.38 27.75 -27.18
C PRO A 765 15.62 27.30 -28.43
N ILE A 766 16.36 26.96 -29.50
CA ILE A 766 15.85 26.25 -30.68
C ILE A 766 16.39 24.83 -30.78
N GLY A 767 15.63 23.97 -31.43
CA GLY A 767 15.96 22.57 -31.66
C GLY A 767 14.73 21.70 -31.53
N ASP A 768 14.63 20.69 -32.38
CA ASP A 768 13.48 19.81 -32.41
C ASP A 768 13.30 19.09 -31.08
N TRP A 769 12.08 19.16 -30.56
CA TRP A 769 11.64 18.52 -29.32
C TRP A 769 12.21 19.13 -28.03
N ILE A 770 12.94 20.24 -28.09
CA ILE A 770 13.36 21.00 -26.92
C ILE A 770 12.18 21.80 -26.36
N VAL A 771 12.06 21.88 -25.04
CA VAL A 771 11.07 22.72 -24.34
C VAL A 771 11.78 23.52 -23.26
N SER A 772 11.64 24.83 -23.27
CA SER A 772 12.12 25.69 -22.18
C SER A 772 10.95 26.18 -21.34
N GLU A 773 11.14 26.24 -20.03
CA GLU A 773 10.15 26.77 -19.09
C GLU A 773 10.81 27.67 -18.05
N ILE A 774 10.25 28.86 -17.90
CA ILE A 774 10.52 29.83 -16.83
C ILE A 774 9.20 30.00 -16.10
N ALA A 775 9.13 29.53 -14.85
CA ALA A 775 7.90 29.54 -14.09
C ALA A 775 8.17 29.77 -12.61
N LEU A 776 7.18 30.36 -11.96
CA LEU A 776 7.06 30.28 -10.52
C LEU A 776 6.29 29.03 -10.17
N VAL A 777 6.86 28.20 -9.31
CA VAL A 777 6.28 26.92 -8.92
C VAL A 777 5.85 27.02 -7.48
N SER A 778 4.62 26.60 -7.20
CA SER A 778 4.08 26.63 -5.84
C SER A 778 4.83 25.63 -4.96
N ARG A 779 5.17 26.06 -3.74
CA ARG A 779 5.81 25.21 -2.72
C ARG A 779 4.86 24.12 -2.21
N SER A 780 3.57 24.42 -2.11
CA SER A 780 2.56 23.48 -1.61
C SER A 780 2.13 22.46 -2.65
N ASN A 781 2.20 22.80 -3.95
CA ASN A 781 1.97 21.86 -5.04
C ASN A 781 2.77 22.23 -6.30
N GLU A 782 3.80 21.44 -6.64
CA GLU A 782 4.69 21.71 -7.78
C GLU A 782 4.00 21.61 -9.17
N LEU A 783 2.76 21.10 -9.20
CA LEU A 783 1.90 21.07 -10.40
C LEU A 783 1.21 22.41 -10.66
N ASN A 784 1.12 23.29 -9.65
CA ASN A 784 0.62 24.65 -9.81
C ASN A 784 1.79 25.57 -10.17
N ARG A 785 1.73 26.19 -11.35
CA ARG A 785 2.81 26.99 -11.93
C ARG A 785 2.27 28.30 -12.49
N LEU A 786 2.88 29.43 -12.15
CA LEU A 786 2.72 30.69 -12.89
C LEU A 786 3.81 30.72 -13.94
N VAL A 787 3.44 30.38 -15.18
CA VAL A 787 4.34 30.23 -16.32
C VAL A 787 4.60 31.62 -16.90
N LEU A 788 5.81 32.15 -16.69
CA LEU A 788 6.25 33.41 -17.31
C LEU A 788 6.54 33.21 -18.79
N ALA A 789 7.22 32.12 -19.13
CA ALA A 789 7.55 31.77 -20.51
C ALA A 789 7.73 30.27 -20.68
N LYS A 790 6.94 29.67 -21.58
CA LYS A 790 7.09 28.28 -22.04
C LYS A 790 7.05 28.26 -23.56
N SER A 791 8.04 27.65 -24.18
CA SER A 791 8.11 27.54 -25.64
C SER A 791 8.81 26.24 -26.05
N VAL A 792 8.49 25.78 -27.26
CA VAL A 792 9.15 24.63 -27.87
C VAL A 792 10.17 25.12 -28.90
N GLY A 793 11.29 24.42 -29.04
CA GLY A 793 12.40 24.85 -29.89
C GLY A 793 12.23 24.53 -31.39
N ASN A 794 11.20 23.77 -31.77
CA ASN A 794 10.96 23.39 -33.16
C ASN A 794 10.68 24.64 -34.02
N THR A 795 11.47 24.87 -35.07
CA THR A 795 11.33 26.06 -35.93
C THR A 795 10.05 26.06 -36.78
N ASN A 796 9.50 24.88 -37.08
CA ASN A 796 8.26 24.72 -37.83
C ASN A 796 7.51 23.47 -37.33
N LEU A 797 6.63 23.67 -36.35
CA LEU A 797 5.83 22.61 -35.72
C LEU A 797 4.35 22.88 -35.99
N LYS A 798 3.69 21.92 -36.64
CA LYS A 798 2.25 21.98 -36.91
C LYS A 798 1.55 20.80 -36.25
N CYS A 799 0.56 21.09 -35.41
CA CYS A 799 -0.26 20.09 -34.72
C CYS A 799 -1.72 20.29 -35.13
N ASN A 800 -2.32 19.33 -35.83
CA ASN A 800 -3.66 19.44 -36.40
C ASN A 800 -3.87 20.72 -37.24
N GLY A 801 -2.84 21.15 -37.98
CA GLY A 801 -2.86 22.36 -38.81
C GLY A 801 -2.56 23.66 -38.07
N SER A 802 -2.57 23.67 -36.73
CA SER A 802 -2.19 24.82 -35.91
C SER A 802 -0.67 24.90 -35.74
N ASP A 803 -0.12 26.10 -35.92
CA ASP A 803 1.30 26.37 -35.64
C ASP A 803 1.53 26.45 -34.12
N GLU A 804 2.44 25.60 -33.64
CA GLU A 804 2.92 25.47 -32.25
C GLU A 804 4.45 25.59 -32.19
N SER A 805 5.10 26.14 -33.22
CA SER A 805 6.55 26.28 -33.31
C SER A 805 7.15 27.26 -32.30
N ALA A 806 8.47 27.45 -32.37
CA ALA A 806 9.24 28.44 -31.60
C ALA A 806 8.79 29.91 -31.81
N THR A 807 7.83 30.17 -32.69
CA THR A 807 7.15 31.47 -32.85
C THR A 807 6.03 31.68 -31.83
N VAL A 808 5.64 30.63 -31.11
CA VAL A 808 4.55 30.64 -30.12
C VAL A 808 5.12 30.61 -28.71
N LEU A 809 4.85 31.67 -27.96
CA LEU A 809 5.12 31.76 -26.53
C LEU A 809 3.85 31.42 -25.75
N LYS A 810 3.99 30.59 -24.71
CA LYS A 810 2.93 30.23 -23.77
C LYS A 810 3.24 30.85 -22.41
N TYR A 811 2.26 31.52 -21.82
CA TYR A 811 2.36 32.14 -20.50
C TYR A 811 0.98 32.14 -19.82
N GLY A 812 0.95 32.36 -18.51
CA GLY A 812 -0.27 32.31 -17.72
C GLY A 812 -0.08 31.39 -16.52
N PHE A 813 -1.08 30.57 -16.20
CA PHE A 813 -0.98 29.63 -15.09
C PHE A 813 -1.41 28.22 -15.49
N GLU A 814 -0.67 27.24 -14.98
CA GLU A 814 -1.03 25.83 -14.97
C GLU A 814 -1.44 25.46 -13.55
N ILE A 815 -2.59 24.81 -13.40
CA ILE A 815 -3.11 24.33 -12.12
C ILE A 815 -3.34 22.84 -12.27
N ASP A 816 -2.97 22.10 -11.22
CA ASP A 816 -3.21 20.67 -11.08
C ASP A 816 -4.68 20.31 -11.34
N GLU A 817 -4.90 19.36 -12.24
CA GLU A 817 -6.23 18.88 -12.66
C GLU A 817 -7.07 18.38 -11.46
N LEU A 818 -6.41 18.00 -10.35
CA LEU A 818 -7.04 17.64 -9.09
C LEU A 818 -7.76 18.79 -8.38
N TYR A 819 -7.55 20.06 -8.79
CA TYR A 819 -8.36 21.20 -8.34
C TYR A 819 -9.54 21.51 -9.28
N HIS A 820 -9.71 20.75 -10.38
CA HIS A 820 -10.74 20.98 -11.43
C HIS A 820 -10.84 22.44 -11.89
N VAL A 821 -9.77 23.21 -11.72
CA VAL A 821 -9.65 24.54 -12.29
C VAL A 821 -8.98 24.40 -13.64
N GLN A 822 -9.57 25.03 -14.66
CA GLN A 822 -8.93 25.09 -15.96
C GLN A 822 -7.66 25.95 -15.86
N SER A 823 -6.53 25.34 -16.17
CA SER A 823 -5.29 26.06 -16.46
C SER A 823 -5.55 27.10 -17.55
N LYS A 824 -5.15 28.35 -17.31
CA LYS A 824 -5.32 29.45 -18.28
C LYS A 824 -3.96 29.79 -18.86
N ILE A 825 -3.68 29.16 -19.99
CA ILE A 825 -2.46 29.41 -20.77
C ILE A 825 -2.82 30.22 -22.01
N MET A 826 -2.28 31.42 -22.06
CA MET A 826 -2.36 32.34 -23.19
C MET A 826 -1.24 32.03 -24.18
N LYS A 827 -1.45 32.41 -25.45
CA LYS A 827 -0.47 32.24 -26.53
C LYS A 827 -0.19 33.58 -27.18
N LEU A 828 1.08 33.96 -27.23
CA LEU A 828 1.54 35.11 -28.00
C LEU A 828 2.35 34.62 -29.20
N ARG A 829 1.96 35.07 -30.39
CA ARG A 829 2.64 34.72 -31.64
C ARG A 829 3.56 35.86 -32.05
N SER A 830 4.80 35.53 -32.34
CA SER A 830 5.74 36.47 -32.96
C SER A 830 6.06 36.04 -34.37
N ALA A 831 6.21 37.01 -35.27
CA ALA A 831 6.62 36.72 -36.64
C ALA A 831 8.02 36.11 -36.71
N ASN A 832 8.94 36.44 -35.79
CA ASN A 832 10.34 35.97 -35.85
C ASN A 832 11.12 35.99 -34.49
N THR A 833 10.55 36.30 -33.31
CA THR A 833 11.39 36.89 -32.24
C THR A 833 11.83 35.99 -31.07
N TRP A 834 11.01 35.09 -30.52
CA TRP A 834 11.25 34.56 -29.14
C TRP A 834 12.59 33.86 -28.87
N HIS A 835 13.23 33.33 -29.91
CA HIS A 835 14.51 32.64 -29.84
C HIS A 835 15.67 33.40 -30.50
N ASN A 836 15.39 34.49 -31.21
CA ASN A 836 16.40 35.26 -31.94
C ASN A 836 17.06 36.32 -31.07
N ASP A 837 16.30 36.92 -30.15
CA ASP A 837 16.77 37.98 -29.26
C ASP A 837 16.42 37.69 -27.79
N TYR A 838 16.90 38.57 -26.91
CA TYR A 838 16.50 38.57 -25.50
C TYR A 838 15.14 39.23 -25.34
N HIS A 839 14.30 38.61 -24.51
CA HIS A 839 12.97 39.07 -24.18
C HIS A 839 12.82 39.25 -22.69
N THR A 840 12.05 40.27 -22.29
CA THR A 840 11.75 40.54 -20.89
C THR A 840 10.41 39.91 -20.55
N PHE A 841 10.42 38.95 -19.63
CA PHE A 841 9.23 38.30 -19.10
C PHE A 841 8.98 38.77 -17.68
N LYS A 842 7.92 39.55 -17.49
CA LYS A 842 7.57 40.11 -16.20
C LYS A 842 6.22 39.59 -15.72
N LEU A 843 6.13 39.26 -14.44
CA LEU A 843 4.90 38.90 -13.77
C LEU A 843 4.76 39.77 -12.53
N SER A 844 3.64 40.49 -12.42
CA SER A 844 3.24 41.20 -11.21
C SER A 844 1.97 40.56 -10.68
N TRP A 845 1.97 40.12 -9.42
CA TRP A 845 0.76 39.62 -8.79
C TRP A 845 0.61 40.04 -7.32
N SER A 846 -0.62 40.29 -6.91
CA SER A 846 -0.94 40.84 -5.58
C SER A 846 -2.08 40.11 -4.88
N SER A 847 -2.24 40.41 -3.59
CA SER A 847 -3.36 39.94 -2.76
C SER A 847 -4.72 40.49 -3.22
N GLU A 848 -4.75 41.54 -4.04
CA GLU A 848 -5.97 42.06 -4.67
C GLU A 848 -6.41 41.25 -5.90
N LYS A 849 -5.78 40.09 -6.12
CA LYS A 849 -6.03 39.15 -7.23
C LYS A 849 -5.65 39.69 -8.61
N ASP A 850 -4.89 40.77 -8.65
CA ASP A 850 -4.33 41.28 -9.90
C ASP A 850 -3.16 40.41 -10.32
N MET A 851 -3.24 39.84 -11.52
CA MET A 851 -2.17 39.08 -12.14
C MET A 851 -1.91 39.64 -13.53
N ILE A 852 -0.76 40.27 -13.70
CA ILE A 852 -0.38 40.98 -14.92
C ILE A 852 0.92 40.39 -15.43
N PHE A 853 0.85 39.79 -16.62
CA PHE A 853 2.04 39.36 -17.36
C PHE A 853 2.43 40.47 -18.33
N GLU A 854 3.68 40.88 -18.33
CA GLU A 854 4.21 41.88 -19.26
C GLU A 854 5.36 41.25 -20.04
N ILE A 855 5.23 41.24 -21.37
CA ILE A 855 6.20 40.64 -22.28
C ILE A 855 6.70 41.75 -23.19
N ASP A 856 7.99 42.08 -23.12
CA ASP A 856 8.61 43.20 -23.84
C ASP A 856 7.87 44.54 -23.69
N GLY A 857 7.28 44.79 -22.51
CA GLY A 857 6.50 46.00 -22.21
C GLY A 857 5.02 45.92 -22.59
N GLU A 858 4.55 44.83 -23.21
CA GLU A 858 3.13 44.61 -23.50
C GLU A 858 2.44 43.91 -22.32
N SER A 859 1.64 44.67 -21.55
CA SER A 859 0.93 44.16 -20.38
C SER A 859 -0.36 43.42 -20.74
N ASN A 860 -0.52 42.23 -20.19
CA ASN A 860 -1.63 41.31 -20.36
C ASN A 860 -2.18 40.94 -18.98
N ARG A 861 -3.28 41.56 -18.57
CA ARG A 861 -3.97 41.23 -17.32
C ARG A 861 -4.76 39.95 -17.49
N VAL A 862 -4.55 39.00 -16.59
CA VAL A 862 -5.34 37.78 -16.52
C VAL A 862 -6.52 38.05 -15.59
N ASP A 863 -7.73 38.00 -16.15
CA ASP A 863 -8.93 38.02 -15.31
C ASP A 863 -9.02 36.74 -14.49
N THR A 864 -8.96 36.91 -13.18
CA THR A 864 -9.00 35.89 -12.12
C THR A 864 -10.26 35.99 -11.27
N THR A 865 -11.13 36.98 -11.52
CA THR A 865 -12.28 37.30 -10.64
C THR A 865 -13.34 36.20 -10.60
N ASP A 866 -13.54 35.48 -11.71
CA ASP A 866 -14.48 34.37 -11.85
C ASP A 866 -13.84 32.98 -11.66
N LEU A 867 -12.55 32.91 -11.32
CA LEU A 867 -11.81 31.65 -11.17
C LEU A 867 -11.68 31.30 -9.69
N PRO A 868 -12.03 30.07 -9.25
CA PRO A 868 -11.93 29.66 -7.84
C PRO A 868 -10.47 29.29 -7.48
N ILE A 869 -9.55 30.26 -7.63
CA ILE A 869 -8.09 30.06 -7.58
C ILE A 869 -7.40 30.71 -6.38
N ASP A 870 -8.15 31.33 -5.46
CA ASP A 870 -7.60 32.10 -4.34
C ASP A 870 -6.56 31.28 -3.55
N ASN A 871 -6.96 30.11 -3.03
CA ASN A 871 -6.08 29.24 -2.23
C ASN A 871 -5.03 28.48 -3.06
N ILE A 872 -5.13 28.53 -4.39
CA ILE A 872 -4.33 27.73 -5.33
C ILE A 872 -3.19 28.55 -5.89
N LEU A 873 -3.49 29.78 -6.34
CA LEU A 873 -2.56 30.67 -7.01
C LEU A 873 -2.12 31.86 -6.16
N PHE A 874 -2.95 32.33 -5.23
CA PHE A 874 -2.69 33.56 -4.49
C PHE A 874 -2.28 33.29 -3.03
N GLU A 875 -2.79 32.26 -2.34
CA GLU A 875 -2.44 31.99 -0.92
C GLU A 875 -1.28 30.99 -0.71
N THR A 876 -0.37 30.84 -1.68
CA THR A 876 0.80 29.92 -1.61
C THR A 876 2.13 30.66 -1.79
N GLU A 877 3.22 30.10 -1.25
CA GLU A 877 4.58 30.58 -1.52
C GLU A 877 5.08 30.01 -2.85
N TYR A 878 5.77 30.84 -3.61
CA TYR A 878 6.39 30.45 -4.87
C TYR A 878 7.90 30.49 -4.80
N PHE A 879 8.53 29.60 -5.57
CA PHE A 879 9.94 29.69 -5.92
C PHE A 879 10.10 29.79 -7.45
N LEU A 880 11.18 30.42 -7.91
CA LEU A 880 11.50 30.50 -9.32
C LEU A 880 12.14 29.18 -9.77
N SER A 881 11.65 28.63 -10.88
CA SER A 881 12.18 27.45 -11.55
C SER A 881 12.48 27.78 -13.02
N ILE A 882 13.73 27.51 -13.43
CA ILE A 882 14.21 27.74 -14.79
C ILE A 882 14.83 26.44 -15.29
N GLY A 883 14.35 25.92 -16.42
CA GLY A 883 14.87 24.67 -16.95
C GLY A 883 14.57 24.42 -18.42
N VAL A 884 15.28 23.44 -18.97
CA VAL A 884 15.08 22.95 -20.33
C VAL A 884 14.79 21.46 -20.30
N SER A 885 13.63 21.03 -20.78
CA SER A 885 13.31 19.62 -21.02
C SER A 885 13.38 19.26 -22.50
N VAL A 886 13.25 17.97 -22.79
CA VAL A 886 13.24 17.42 -24.15
C VAL A 886 12.24 16.28 -24.23
N GLY A 887 11.44 16.28 -25.31
CA GLY A 887 10.42 15.27 -25.54
C GLY A 887 9.32 15.33 -24.47
N GLY A 888 8.76 14.17 -24.11
CA GLY A 888 7.71 14.07 -23.10
C GLY A 888 6.38 13.55 -23.64
N MET A 889 5.49 13.16 -22.72
CA MET A 889 4.18 12.59 -23.06
C MET A 889 3.06 13.64 -23.06
N THR A 890 3.31 14.83 -22.50
CA THR A 890 2.32 15.92 -22.39
C THR A 890 2.67 17.13 -23.27
N SER A 891 3.95 17.42 -23.49
CA SER A 891 4.43 18.63 -24.17
C SER A 891 4.13 18.68 -25.68
N PHE A 892 4.03 17.52 -26.32
CA PHE A 892 3.79 17.39 -27.77
C PHE A 892 2.59 16.49 -28.04
N ARG A 893 1.58 16.99 -28.74
CA ARG A 893 0.40 16.18 -29.13
C ARG A 893 0.78 15.11 -30.15
N ASP A 894 0.00 14.03 -30.20
CA ASP A 894 0.16 13.03 -31.25
C ASP A 894 -0.29 13.59 -32.60
N GLY A 895 0.40 13.20 -33.68
CA GLY A 895 0.15 13.70 -35.03
C GLY A 895 0.82 15.02 -35.39
N CYS A 896 1.63 15.62 -34.51
CA CYS A 896 2.39 16.83 -34.85
C CYS A 896 3.49 16.55 -35.89
N LEU A 897 3.72 17.52 -36.77
CA LEU A 897 4.74 17.50 -37.82
C LEU A 897 5.78 18.59 -37.54
N SER A 898 7.04 18.21 -37.35
CA SER A 898 8.19 19.14 -37.29
C SER A 898 8.88 19.15 -38.64
N ASN A 899 8.92 20.29 -39.33
CA ASN A 899 9.51 20.40 -40.67
C ASN A 899 8.98 19.34 -41.67
N GLY A 900 7.71 18.94 -41.52
CA GLY A 900 7.07 17.89 -42.31
C GLY A 900 7.38 16.46 -41.86
N HIS A 901 8.27 16.27 -40.88
CA HIS A 901 8.55 14.99 -40.25
C HIS A 901 7.60 14.71 -39.09
N LEU A 902 6.99 13.53 -39.07
CA LEU A 902 6.03 13.17 -38.03
C LEU A 902 6.74 12.94 -36.69
N LYS A 903 6.14 13.44 -35.61
CA LYS A 903 6.56 13.14 -34.24
C LYS A 903 6.82 11.63 -34.07
N PRO A 904 8.04 11.23 -33.65
CA PRO A 904 8.45 9.82 -33.72
C PRO A 904 7.87 8.91 -32.62
N TRP A 905 7.15 9.47 -31.64
CA TRP A 905 6.51 8.69 -30.57
C TRP A 905 5.04 9.03 -30.41
N THR A 906 4.29 8.06 -29.88
CA THR A 906 2.90 8.21 -29.45
C THR A 906 2.86 8.41 -27.94
N ASN A 907 2.05 9.34 -27.45
CA ASN A 907 1.93 9.62 -26.01
C ASN A 907 1.44 8.39 -25.24
N PHE A 908 2.00 8.17 -24.05
CA PHE A 908 1.72 7.05 -23.16
C PHE A 908 1.95 5.63 -23.75
N HIS A 909 2.53 5.52 -24.95
CA HIS A 909 2.93 4.24 -25.50
C HIS A 909 4.20 3.72 -24.80
N ASN A 910 4.24 2.44 -24.45
CA ASN A 910 5.34 1.81 -23.71
C ASN A 910 6.73 1.91 -24.38
N LYS A 911 6.79 2.19 -25.69
CA LYS A 911 8.03 2.41 -26.47
C LYS A 911 8.31 3.88 -26.82
N ALA A 912 7.61 4.84 -26.23
CA ALA A 912 7.67 6.24 -26.64
C ALA A 912 9.11 6.81 -26.61
N MET A 913 9.78 6.73 -25.46
CA MET A 913 11.15 7.21 -25.28
C MET A 913 12.17 6.48 -26.18
N LEU A 914 11.98 5.17 -26.40
CA LEU A 914 12.81 4.41 -27.33
C LEU A 914 12.63 4.86 -28.79
N ASN A 915 11.40 5.17 -29.19
CA ASN A 915 11.12 5.64 -30.55
C ASN A 915 11.65 7.06 -30.78
N PHE A 916 11.51 7.94 -29.79
CA PHE A 916 12.19 9.24 -29.76
C PHE A 916 13.70 9.08 -29.97
N TRP A 917 14.33 8.18 -29.20
CA TRP A 917 15.76 7.92 -29.33
C TRP A 917 16.17 7.36 -30.70
N LYS A 918 15.39 6.43 -31.25
CA LYS A 918 15.68 5.83 -32.56
C LYS A 918 15.66 6.85 -33.68
N ASP A 919 14.88 7.91 -33.53
CA ASP A 919 14.73 8.97 -34.52
C ASP A 919 15.77 10.10 -34.40
N ARG A 920 16.77 9.95 -33.53
CA ARG A 920 17.78 11.01 -33.25
C ARG A 920 18.53 11.54 -34.46
N ASN A 921 18.68 10.76 -35.52
CA ASN A 921 19.32 11.23 -36.73
C ASN A 921 18.54 12.34 -37.44
N HIS A 922 17.23 12.48 -37.18
CA HIS A 922 16.41 13.56 -37.72
C HIS A 922 16.43 14.81 -36.82
N TRP A 923 16.28 14.64 -35.50
CA TRP A 923 16.17 15.79 -34.59
C TRP A 923 17.51 16.31 -34.07
N LEU A 924 18.51 15.46 -33.82
CA LEU A 924 19.79 15.88 -33.25
C LEU A 924 20.54 16.91 -34.12
N PRO A 925 20.55 16.82 -35.47
CA PRO A 925 21.17 17.84 -36.32
C PRO A 925 20.54 19.23 -36.22
N THR A 926 19.31 19.33 -35.69
CA THR A 926 18.65 20.62 -35.45
C THR A 926 19.15 21.30 -34.17
N TRP A 927 19.90 20.58 -33.33
CA TRP A 927 20.47 21.12 -32.11
C TRP A 927 21.87 21.65 -32.37
N ASN A 928 22.15 22.86 -31.89
CA ASN A 928 23.48 23.44 -32.00
C ASN A 928 23.93 24.07 -30.66
N GLU A 929 25.24 24.13 -30.46
CA GLU A 929 25.82 24.54 -29.17
C GLU A 929 25.50 25.98 -28.76
N ASN A 930 25.17 26.85 -29.72
CA ASN A 930 24.95 28.27 -29.48
C ASN A 930 23.48 28.62 -29.27
N GLU A 931 22.56 27.94 -29.95
CA GLU A 931 21.15 28.35 -30.05
C GLU A 931 20.21 27.36 -29.36
N SER A 932 20.66 26.14 -29.03
CA SER A 932 19.87 25.16 -28.26
C SER A 932 19.99 25.31 -26.74
N ALA A 933 20.50 26.44 -26.27
CA ALA A 933 20.61 26.76 -24.85
C ALA A 933 19.61 27.87 -24.48
N LEU A 934 18.88 27.68 -23.39
CA LEU A 934 18.19 28.77 -22.71
C LEU A 934 19.25 29.68 -22.10
N ARG A 935 19.18 30.98 -22.41
CA ARG A 935 20.10 31.97 -21.88
C ARG A 935 19.36 32.98 -21.04
N VAL A 936 19.81 33.20 -19.81
CA VAL A 936 19.22 34.17 -18.88
C VAL A 936 20.31 35.15 -18.46
N LYS A 937 19.97 36.44 -18.44
CA LYS A 937 20.86 37.51 -18.02
C LYS A 937 20.11 38.48 -17.10
N LYS A 938 20.86 39.43 -16.55
CA LYS A 938 20.32 40.57 -15.82
C LYS A 938 19.43 41.45 -16.70
#